data_AF-A0A9Q0M7F1-F1
#
_entry.id   AF-A0A9Q0M7F1-F1
#
_cell.length_a   1.000
_cell.length_b   1.000
_cell.length_c   1.000
_cell.angle_alpha   90.00
_cell.angle_beta   90.00
_cell.angle_gamma   90.00
#
_symmetry.space_group_name_H-M   'P 1'
#
loop_
_entity.id
_entity.type
_entity.pdbx_description
1 polymer ?
#
loop_
_entity_poly.entity_id
_entity_poly.type
_entity_poly.pdbx_seq_one_letter_code
_entity_poly.pdbx_strand_id
1 'polypeptide(L)'
;MITKSDLVWRNIFLLTILHLLALASFFSFVYIRWSTLFIVYAPTLLASLVGITAGAHRLWSHRSYKAHLCLRIFLMICNTIALQNDIYVWCRDHRVHHKYSETDADPHNSKRGFFFAHMGWLMVRKNREVFRKGATIDLTDLKRDPVVMFQRRHYHQLIIIFWLLIPTLLPYLLFDENIIHSFLTCVCFRYVYSLHSTWLVNSAAHLYGNRPYDRRIEPRENRLVIVASFGEGYHNYHHTFPWDYSTSEFGWMGSLNLTTMIIDLFVWLGLAYDRKMVSSEIVHRRMARSGHNKLSNDDNRKWSIIQHLIGWFFGSMALWLPASVRIISNLFNGTIPEWVNIQMLRLGPGKWDLDDEFALNHWLDGCAMLCKFTITDGQVTFHSKYLRSEAYKKMVQVKRPIFTEFGTRSFPDPCKNVFSRFFSQIVPSDLTDNGCVGIYKLSDEYYAASETCNILKICNQSLNVQQKINLDKIVGVNLACSHVQYVRDEHYAYNMSSSFMTGLKYHLLKIPLYRDDPLDEDSLLSRATVLTSIPSSWKTCIAYYHSYGITENYIIFIELPLVVNAFKLAACTSMGKPLKDCFEWHPTEKTRFYVICKRTGHIVNKYYSKAFFFFHMINSYEIDGHIVTDLMAYDDATILEKWDLNAMRNNIYDERNQAQPTRFIMPLSVNLNESETGTNLIRLPQTEAYATVNAEKHIFLTSEKMGRSGFELPTINYQNFNGKQYRFCYGSGVFERGYYANSVCKLNMQTKEVSRWHGTETQYPGECIFIARPGSIEEDDGILLSIVLSSIESEPHFVLILDGKSFTELARANLLCGVGQIPPTIHGVFTYLDELK
;
A
#
# COMPACT_ATOMS: atom_id res chain seq x y z
N MET A 1 5.49 25.07 -54.50
CA MET A 1 6.93 24.97 -54.87
C MET A 1 7.68 26.06 -54.14
N ILE A 2 8.82 25.73 -53.51
CA ILE A 2 9.68 26.71 -52.81
C ILE A 2 10.51 27.42 -53.87
N THR A 3 10.49 28.75 -53.90
CA THR A 3 11.31 29.56 -54.81
C THR A 3 12.62 29.96 -54.13
N LYS A 4 13.67 30.31 -54.90
CA LYS A 4 14.95 30.79 -54.33
C LYS A 4 14.77 31.99 -53.38
N SER A 5 13.75 32.83 -53.58
CA SER A 5 13.40 33.98 -52.73
C SER A 5 12.85 33.61 -51.35
N ASP A 6 12.42 32.36 -51.15
CA ASP A 6 11.86 31.89 -49.88
C ASP A 6 12.92 31.40 -48.90
N LEU A 7 14.17 31.17 -49.35
CA LEU A 7 15.26 30.66 -48.53
C LEU A 7 15.85 31.74 -47.60
N VAL A 8 16.16 31.35 -46.37
CA VAL A 8 16.84 32.18 -45.36
C VAL A 8 18.29 31.73 -45.27
N TRP A 9 19.13 32.21 -46.20
CA TRP A 9 20.53 31.78 -46.35
C TRP A 9 21.37 31.90 -45.07
N ARG A 10 21.11 32.92 -44.23
CA ARG A 10 21.75 33.05 -42.93
C ARG A 10 21.52 31.81 -42.05
N ASN A 11 20.28 31.34 -41.97
CA ASN A 11 19.93 30.20 -41.13
C ASN A 11 20.50 28.90 -41.71
N ILE A 12 20.48 28.75 -43.04
CA ILE A 12 21.11 27.61 -43.72
C ILE A 12 22.60 27.55 -43.37
N PHE A 13 23.33 28.65 -43.56
CA PHE A 13 24.75 28.73 -43.26
C PHE A 13 25.08 28.42 -41.79
N LEU A 14 24.35 29.03 -40.84
CA LEU A 14 24.56 28.81 -39.41
C LEU A 14 24.25 27.37 -38.99
N LEU A 15 23.16 26.79 -39.50
CA LEU A 15 22.82 25.39 -39.23
C LEU A 15 23.88 24.47 -39.84
N THR A 16 24.32 24.70 -41.08
CA THR A 16 25.39 23.89 -41.69
C THR A 16 26.67 23.91 -40.85
N ILE A 17 27.15 25.09 -40.44
CA ILE A 17 28.34 25.19 -39.58
C ILE A 17 28.13 24.45 -38.26
N LEU A 18 26.98 24.65 -37.62
CA LEU A 18 26.68 24.00 -36.34
C LEU A 18 26.71 22.47 -36.44
N HIS A 19 26.17 21.90 -37.52
CA HIS A 19 26.19 20.45 -37.72
C HIS A 19 27.59 19.94 -38.08
N LEU A 20 28.40 20.71 -38.81
CA LEU A 20 29.81 20.38 -39.06
C LEU A 20 30.63 20.40 -37.77
N LEU A 21 30.41 21.37 -36.88
CA LEU A 21 31.05 21.42 -35.56
C LEU A 21 30.60 20.27 -34.66
N ALA A 22 29.31 19.91 -34.68
CA ALA A 22 28.81 18.74 -33.97
C ALA A 22 29.40 17.44 -34.54
N LEU A 23 29.61 17.33 -35.86
CA LEU A 23 30.28 16.17 -36.45
C LEU A 23 31.76 16.12 -36.02
N ALA A 24 32.45 17.25 -35.92
CA ALA A 24 33.81 17.32 -35.41
C ALA A 24 33.92 16.88 -33.93
N SER A 25 32.85 17.00 -33.15
CA SER A 25 32.83 16.56 -31.74
C SER A 25 33.02 15.05 -31.57
N PHE A 26 32.72 14.21 -32.57
CA PHE A 26 32.95 12.77 -32.49
C PHE A 26 34.42 12.43 -32.24
N PHE A 27 35.34 13.22 -32.80
CA PHE A 27 36.77 13.11 -32.48
C PHE A 27 37.05 13.56 -31.04
N SER A 28 36.35 14.58 -30.54
CA SER A 28 36.51 15.08 -29.17
C SER A 28 36.00 14.09 -28.11
N PHE A 29 35.00 13.26 -28.41
CA PHE A 29 34.47 12.26 -27.47
C PHE A 29 35.48 11.17 -27.08
N VAL A 30 36.52 10.94 -27.90
CA VAL A 30 37.60 9.99 -27.57
C VAL A 30 38.54 10.55 -26.48
N TYR A 31 38.68 11.87 -26.42
CA TYR A 31 39.66 12.55 -25.56
C TYR A 31 39.04 13.24 -24.35
N ILE A 32 37.72 13.41 -24.34
CA ILE A 32 37.02 14.12 -23.26
C ILE A 32 37.03 13.30 -21.97
N ARG A 33 37.26 13.98 -20.84
CA ARG A 33 37.27 13.33 -19.53
C ARG A 33 35.87 12.89 -19.12
N TRP A 34 35.80 11.78 -18.41
CA TRP A 34 34.55 11.27 -17.83
C TRP A 34 33.87 12.26 -16.89
N SER A 35 34.66 13.06 -16.13
CA SER A 35 34.12 14.13 -15.28
C SER A 35 33.38 15.19 -16.09
N THR A 36 33.94 15.64 -17.22
CA THR A 36 33.28 16.57 -18.14
C THR A 36 31.97 15.99 -18.67
N LEU A 37 31.97 14.70 -19.04
CA LEU A 37 30.77 14.02 -19.53
C LEU A 37 29.66 13.92 -18.48
N PHE A 38 29.98 13.47 -17.26
CA PHE A 38 28.97 13.19 -16.24
C PHE A 38 28.57 14.41 -15.40
N ILE A 39 29.47 15.37 -15.20
CA ILE A 39 29.23 16.54 -14.33
C ILE A 39 28.77 17.76 -15.13
N VAL A 40 29.12 17.86 -16.42
CA VAL A 40 28.77 19.03 -17.24
C VAL A 40 27.87 18.66 -18.41
N TYR A 41 28.30 17.77 -19.30
CA TYR A 41 27.55 17.43 -20.51
C TYR A 41 26.18 16.82 -20.18
N ALA A 42 26.12 15.76 -19.36
CA ALA A 42 24.87 15.09 -19.04
C ALA A 42 23.87 15.99 -18.27
N PRO A 43 24.28 16.75 -17.23
CA PRO A 43 23.37 17.67 -16.54
C PRO A 43 22.88 18.83 -17.42
N THR A 44 23.74 19.40 -18.27
CA THR A 44 23.32 20.48 -19.18
C THR A 44 22.43 19.97 -20.32
N LEU A 45 22.62 18.72 -20.77
CA LEU A 45 21.70 18.05 -21.69
C LEU A 45 20.34 17.82 -21.03
N LEU A 46 20.32 17.30 -19.80
CA LEU A 46 19.09 17.12 -19.03
C LEU A 46 18.38 18.45 -18.77
N ALA A 47 19.13 19.50 -18.40
CA ALA A 47 18.60 20.84 -18.23
C ALA A 47 17.98 21.38 -19.53
N SER A 48 18.57 21.10 -20.70
CA SER A 48 18.01 21.48 -22.00
C SER A 48 16.65 20.83 -22.22
N LEU A 49 16.54 19.53 -21.93
CA LEU A 49 15.28 18.78 -22.05
C LEU A 49 14.21 19.34 -21.10
N VAL A 50 14.52 19.43 -19.81
CA VAL A 50 13.61 19.93 -18.77
C VAL A 50 13.15 21.36 -19.05
N GLY A 51 14.04 22.22 -19.53
CA GLY A 51 13.72 23.60 -19.88
C GLY A 51 12.70 23.73 -21.01
N ILE A 52 12.72 22.80 -21.97
CA ILE A 52 11.74 22.74 -23.07
C ILE A 52 10.46 22.06 -22.59
N THR A 53 10.55 20.84 -22.06
CA THR A 53 9.38 19.98 -21.79
C THR A 53 8.66 20.40 -20.50
N ALA A 54 9.32 20.41 -19.35
CA ALA A 54 8.69 20.82 -18.10
C ALA A 54 8.40 22.33 -18.07
N GLY A 55 9.32 23.13 -18.63
CA GLY A 55 9.22 24.59 -18.70
C GLY A 55 8.33 25.09 -19.83
N ALA A 56 8.92 25.43 -20.98
CA ALA A 56 8.26 26.15 -22.07
C ALA A 56 6.97 25.45 -22.54
N HIS A 57 6.98 24.12 -22.60
CA HIS A 57 5.86 23.30 -23.06
C HIS A 57 4.75 23.17 -22.01
N ARG A 58 5.02 22.53 -20.86
CA ARG A 58 3.99 22.23 -19.85
C ARG A 58 3.58 23.44 -19.01
N LEU A 59 4.54 24.13 -18.39
CA LEU A 59 4.28 25.25 -17.49
C LEU A 59 3.73 26.47 -18.24
N TRP A 60 4.47 26.97 -19.24
CA TRP A 60 4.14 28.24 -19.88
C TRP A 60 3.18 28.09 -21.07
N SER A 61 3.32 27.08 -21.93
CA SER A 61 2.40 26.97 -23.08
C SER A 61 1.04 26.39 -22.71
N HIS A 62 1.02 25.26 -22.01
CA HIS A 62 -0.21 24.53 -21.69
C HIS A 62 -0.82 24.89 -20.34
N ARG A 63 -0.04 25.48 -19.42
CA ARG A 63 -0.50 25.81 -18.07
C ARG A 63 -1.05 24.57 -17.38
N SER A 64 -0.35 23.46 -17.55
CA SER A 64 -0.74 22.16 -17.00
C SER A 64 -0.37 22.01 -15.53
N TYR A 65 0.46 22.90 -14.98
CA TYR A 65 0.73 23.06 -13.56
C TYR A 65 1.17 24.50 -13.26
N LYS A 66 1.29 24.84 -11.97
CA LYS A 66 1.85 26.11 -11.47
C LYS A 66 3.15 25.86 -10.72
N ALA A 67 4.02 26.86 -10.68
CA ALA A 67 5.33 26.75 -10.07
C ALA A 67 5.65 27.98 -9.20
N HIS A 68 6.35 27.75 -8.09
CA HIS A 68 6.91 28.82 -7.27
C HIS A 68 8.01 29.57 -8.03
N LEU A 69 8.34 30.78 -7.55
CA LEU A 69 9.28 31.67 -8.22
C LEU A 69 10.66 31.02 -8.45
N CYS A 70 11.18 30.30 -7.46
CA CYS A 70 12.46 29.60 -7.56
C CYS A 70 12.46 28.58 -8.71
N LEU A 71 11.42 27.77 -8.82
CA LEU A 71 11.30 26.78 -9.90
C LEU A 71 11.11 27.45 -11.26
N ARG A 72 10.36 28.56 -11.34
CA ARG A 72 10.21 29.34 -12.57
C ARG A 72 11.54 29.89 -13.06
N ILE A 73 12.36 30.45 -12.17
CA ILE A 73 13.71 30.93 -12.50
C ILE A 73 14.60 29.77 -12.95
N PHE A 74 14.57 28.64 -12.23
CA PHE A 74 15.33 27.45 -12.61
C PHE A 74 14.96 26.96 -14.02
N LEU A 75 13.67 26.77 -14.30
CA LEU A 75 13.19 26.33 -15.62
C LEU A 75 13.50 27.35 -16.72
N MET A 76 13.56 28.63 -16.41
CA MET A 76 13.98 29.68 -17.33
C MET A 76 15.47 29.58 -17.68
N ILE A 77 16.33 29.28 -16.70
CA ILE A 77 17.76 29.03 -16.95
C ILE A 77 17.91 27.77 -17.81
N CYS A 78 17.24 26.67 -17.44
CA CYS A 78 17.20 25.43 -18.22
C CYS A 78 16.75 25.66 -19.67
N ASN A 79 15.70 26.45 -19.89
CA ASN A 79 15.23 26.81 -21.23
C ASN A 79 16.28 27.63 -22.02
N THR A 80 17.00 28.52 -21.33
CA THR A 80 18.11 29.29 -21.94
C THR A 80 19.24 28.36 -22.39
N ILE A 81 19.59 27.35 -21.59
CA ILE A 81 20.58 26.32 -21.93
C ILE A 81 20.13 25.52 -23.18
N ALA A 82 18.84 25.36 -23.43
CA ALA A 82 18.34 24.67 -24.62
C ALA A 82 18.50 25.47 -25.93
N LEU A 83 18.58 26.81 -25.86
CA LEU A 83 18.70 27.73 -27.01
C LEU A 83 17.65 27.51 -28.13
N GLN A 84 16.38 27.31 -27.79
CA GLN A 84 15.31 27.13 -28.80
C GLN A 84 14.41 28.38 -28.97
N ASN A 85 14.98 29.59 -28.87
CA ASN A 85 14.32 30.89 -28.65
C ASN A 85 13.91 31.15 -27.19
N ASP A 86 13.60 32.41 -26.88
CA ASP A 86 13.06 32.80 -25.58
C ASP A 86 11.69 32.17 -25.33
N ILE A 87 11.35 31.97 -24.04
CA ILE A 87 10.11 31.32 -23.62
C ILE A 87 8.89 31.94 -24.31
N TYR A 88 8.84 33.27 -24.45
CA TYR A 88 7.69 33.94 -25.04
C TYR A 88 7.49 33.55 -26.50
N VAL A 89 8.56 33.61 -27.31
CA VAL A 89 8.48 33.27 -28.75
C VAL A 89 8.20 31.78 -28.94
N TRP A 90 8.86 30.93 -28.15
CA TRP A 90 8.63 29.48 -28.18
C TRP A 90 7.17 29.15 -27.86
N CYS A 91 6.64 29.67 -26.74
CA CYS A 91 5.27 29.40 -26.31
C CYS A 91 4.23 29.94 -27.30
N ARG A 92 4.49 31.11 -27.92
CA ARG A 92 3.62 31.61 -28.99
C ARG A 92 3.56 30.62 -30.14
N ASP A 93 4.71 30.23 -30.69
CA ASP A 93 4.77 29.37 -31.87
C ASP A 93 4.17 27.98 -31.56
N HIS A 94 4.41 27.45 -30.36
CA HIS A 94 3.82 26.19 -29.90
C HIS A 94 2.29 26.25 -29.75
N ARG A 95 1.76 27.34 -29.16
CA ARG A 95 0.31 27.56 -29.07
C ARG A 95 -0.35 27.71 -30.45
N VAL A 96 0.34 28.34 -31.41
CA VAL A 96 -0.11 28.39 -32.82
C VAL A 96 -0.15 26.98 -33.40
N HIS A 97 0.91 26.20 -33.21
CA HIS A 97 1.00 24.84 -33.67
C HIS A 97 -0.16 23.98 -33.15
N HIS A 98 -0.43 23.97 -31.83
CA HIS A 98 -1.56 23.19 -31.29
C HIS A 98 -2.92 23.61 -31.85
N LYS A 99 -3.14 24.91 -32.08
CA LYS A 99 -4.43 25.43 -32.55
C LYS A 99 -4.66 25.21 -34.04
N TYR A 100 -3.60 25.24 -34.85
CA TYR A 100 -3.67 25.22 -36.31
C TYR A 100 -2.83 24.11 -36.94
N SER A 101 -2.56 23.04 -36.18
CA SER A 101 -1.71 21.92 -36.58
C SER A 101 -2.06 21.41 -37.98
N GLU A 102 -1.04 21.18 -38.80
CA GLU A 102 -1.18 20.68 -40.17
C GLU A 102 -1.94 21.58 -41.16
N THR A 103 -1.89 22.89 -40.91
CA THR A 103 -2.36 23.92 -41.85
C THR A 103 -1.22 24.88 -42.21
N ASP A 104 -1.44 25.78 -43.16
CA ASP A 104 -0.45 26.81 -43.52
C ASP A 104 -0.14 27.80 -42.39
N ALA A 105 -0.96 27.83 -41.33
CA ALA A 105 -0.70 28.61 -40.13
C ALA A 105 0.19 27.88 -39.11
N ASP A 106 0.46 26.59 -39.29
CA ASP A 106 1.40 25.81 -38.46
C ASP A 106 2.86 26.13 -38.86
N PRO A 107 3.70 26.64 -37.94
CA PRO A 107 5.10 26.97 -38.22
C PRO A 107 5.91 25.82 -38.81
N HIS A 108 5.59 24.58 -38.45
CA HIS A 108 6.30 23.38 -38.87
C HIS A 108 5.35 22.31 -39.43
N ASN A 109 4.33 22.76 -40.18
CA ASN A 109 3.33 21.94 -40.88
C ASN A 109 3.93 20.66 -41.49
N SER A 110 3.56 19.50 -40.94
CA SER A 110 4.13 18.20 -41.34
C SER A 110 3.65 17.73 -42.72
N LYS A 111 2.52 18.24 -43.21
CA LYS A 111 2.05 17.98 -44.60
C LYS A 111 3.00 18.50 -45.68
N ARG A 112 3.94 19.37 -45.34
CA ARG A 112 5.00 19.83 -46.25
C ARG A 112 6.19 18.87 -46.33
N GLY A 113 6.12 17.74 -45.64
CA GLY A 113 7.09 16.65 -45.67
C GLY A 113 8.01 16.64 -44.45
N PHE A 114 8.61 15.47 -44.20
CA PHE A 114 9.46 15.20 -43.04
C PHE A 114 10.59 16.20 -42.86
N PHE A 115 11.37 16.47 -43.91
CA PHE A 115 12.51 17.39 -43.83
C PHE A 115 12.08 18.81 -43.44
N PHE A 116 10.97 19.28 -44.01
CA PHE A 116 10.42 20.59 -43.68
C PHE A 116 10.05 20.68 -42.20
N ALA A 117 9.26 19.73 -41.69
CA ALA A 117 8.81 19.69 -40.30
C ALA A 117 9.95 19.48 -39.30
N HIS A 118 10.98 18.74 -39.69
CA HIS A 118 12.12 18.45 -38.84
C HIS A 118 13.01 19.69 -38.68
N MET A 119 13.59 20.22 -39.76
CA MET A 119 14.50 21.37 -39.67
C MET A 119 14.31 22.41 -40.77
N GLY A 120 13.69 22.04 -41.89
CA GLY A 120 13.56 22.90 -43.07
C GLY A 120 12.70 24.15 -42.84
N TRP A 121 11.79 24.14 -41.88
CA TRP A 121 10.98 25.30 -41.50
C TRP A 121 11.81 26.48 -40.97
N LEU A 122 13.02 26.23 -40.46
CA LEU A 122 13.98 27.27 -40.07
C LEU A 122 14.76 27.84 -41.26
N MET A 123 14.81 27.13 -42.39
CA MET A 123 15.59 27.48 -43.57
C MET A 123 14.79 28.28 -44.60
N VAL A 124 13.49 28.43 -44.41
CA VAL A 124 12.61 29.21 -45.29
C VAL A 124 11.84 30.26 -44.52
N ARG A 125 11.36 31.28 -45.23
CA ARG A 125 10.46 32.29 -44.66
C ARG A 125 9.16 31.63 -44.21
N LYS A 126 8.70 31.98 -43.00
CA LYS A 126 7.41 31.52 -42.46
C LYS A 126 6.27 31.97 -43.39
N ASN A 127 5.26 31.11 -43.55
CA ASN A 127 4.05 31.46 -44.30
C ASN A 127 3.35 32.66 -43.63
N ARG A 128 2.75 33.55 -44.44
CA ARG A 128 2.02 34.73 -43.95
C ARG A 128 0.91 34.35 -42.96
N GLU A 129 0.28 33.19 -43.13
CA GLU A 129 -0.77 32.71 -42.23
C GLU A 129 -0.25 32.41 -40.81
N VAL A 130 1.02 32.01 -40.66
CA VAL A 130 1.64 31.82 -39.33
C VAL A 130 1.64 33.14 -38.54
N PHE A 131 1.97 34.26 -39.20
CA PHE A 131 1.95 35.58 -38.56
C PHE A 131 0.52 36.05 -38.28
N ARG A 132 -0.36 35.90 -39.27
CA ARG A 132 -1.76 36.33 -39.16
C ARG A 132 -2.49 35.61 -38.03
N LYS A 133 -2.37 34.29 -37.95
CA LYS A 133 -2.99 33.47 -36.90
C LYS A 133 -2.25 33.57 -35.58
N GLY A 134 -0.92 33.71 -35.60
CA GLY A 134 -0.11 33.95 -34.41
C GLY A 134 -0.49 35.21 -33.64
N ALA A 135 -0.91 36.26 -34.35
CA ALA A 135 -1.43 37.49 -33.72
C ALA A 135 -2.76 37.27 -32.96
N THR A 136 -3.47 36.16 -33.20
CA THR A 136 -4.75 35.84 -32.54
C THR A 136 -4.59 34.96 -31.30
N ILE A 137 -3.37 34.52 -30.98
CA ILE A 137 -3.10 33.71 -29.79
C ILE A 137 -3.02 34.62 -28.57
N ASP A 138 -3.75 34.25 -27.51
CA ASP A 138 -3.61 34.93 -26.22
C ASP A 138 -2.24 34.62 -25.59
N LEU A 139 -1.53 35.67 -25.22
CA LEU A 139 -0.21 35.65 -24.57
C LEU A 139 -0.18 36.57 -23.35
N THR A 140 -1.35 37.00 -22.86
CA THR A 140 -1.48 37.96 -21.75
C THR A 140 -0.84 37.43 -20.47
N ASP A 141 -0.94 36.12 -20.26
CA ASP A 141 -0.29 35.42 -19.15
C ASP A 141 1.24 35.49 -19.23
N LEU A 142 1.83 35.28 -20.41
CA LEU A 142 3.28 35.37 -20.61
C LEU A 142 3.80 36.80 -20.45
N LYS A 143 3.01 37.81 -20.88
CA LYS A 143 3.35 39.24 -20.70
C LYS A 143 3.33 39.65 -19.23
N ARG A 144 2.46 39.02 -18.42
CA ARG A 144 2.34 39.27 -16.99
C ARG A 144 3.37 38.50 -16.16
N ASP A 145 4.00 37.47 -16.73
CA ASP A 145 5.03 36.69 -16.06
C ASP A 145 6.38 37.46 -16.06
N PRO A 146 6.86 37.96 -14.89
CA PRO A 146 8.11 38.73 -14.83
C PRO A 146 9.34 37.90 -15.17
N VAL A 147 9.33 36.58 -14.95
CA VAL A 147 10.46 35.69 -15.27
C VAL A 147 10.59 35.53 -16.78
N VAL A 148 9.47 35.30 -17.47
CA VAL A 148 9.42 35.20 -18.94
C VAL A 148 9.89 36.50 -19.58
N MET A 149 9.38 37.64 -19.08
CA MET A 149 9.74 38.95 -19.64
C MET A 149 11.18 39.37 -19.30
N PHE A 150 11.70 38.96 -18.14
CA PHE A 150 13.11 39.13 -17.79
C PHE A 150 14.01 38.36 -18.76
N GLN A 151 13.72 37.06 -18.97
CA GLN A 151 14.48 36.24 -19.91
C GLN A 151 14.49 36.87 -21.30
N ARG A 152 13.33 37.30 -21.79
CA ARG A 152 13.20 37.94 -23.11
C ARG A 152 14.02 39.22 -23.22
N ARG A 153 14.02 40.07 -22.18
CA ARG A 153 14.78 41.33 -22.17
C ARG A 153 16.30 41.09 -22.18
N HIS A 154 16.76 40.05 -21.50
CA HIS A 154 18.18 39.74 -21.31
C HIS A 154 18.64 38.49 -22.06
N TYR A 155 17.89 38.07 -23.09
CA TYR A 155 18.04 36.75 -23.70
C TYR A 155 19.45 36.52 -24.25
N HIS A 156 20.00 37.51 -24.96
CA HIS A 156 21.34 37.40 -25.54
C HIS A 156 22.44 37.31 -24.47
N GLN A 157 22.33 38.07 -23.38
CA GLN A 157 23.28 37.99 -22.25
C GLN A 157 23.21 36.63 -21.56
N LEU A 158 21.98 36.15 -21.32
CA LEU A 158 21.75 34.86 -20.67
C LEU A 158 22.25 33.69 -21.54
N ILE A 159 22.11 33.74 -22.86
CA ILE A 159 22.67 32.72 -23.77
C ILE A 159 24.19 32.69 -23.69
N ILE A 160 24.85 33.86 -23.74
CA ILE A 160 26.31 33.92 -23.64
C ILE A 160 26.76 33.26 -22.34
N ILE A 161 26.10 33.52 -21.22
CA ILE A 161 26.47 32.94 -19.92
C ILE A 161 26.14 31.44 -19.85
N PHE A 162 24.87 31.07 -20.00
CA PHE A 162 24.37 29.74 -19.65
C PHE A 162 24.51 28.71 -20.78
N TRP A 163 24.45 29.13 -22.04
CA TRP A 163 24.58 28.21 -23.18
C TRP A 163 26.03 28.11 -23.67
N LEU A 164 26.78 29.21 -23.69
CA LEU A 164 28.16 29.24 -24.20
C LEU A 164 29.21 29.14 -23.10
N LEU A 165 29.31 30.13 -22.21
CA LEU A 165 30.45 30.28 -21.30
C LEU A 165 30.48 29.20 -20.22
N ILE A 166 29.38 28.95 -19.51
CA ILE A 166 29.36 27.94 -18.45
C ILE A 166 29.70 26.55 -18.98
N PRO A 167 29.04 26.02 -20.05
CA PRO A 167 29.37 24.67 -20.53
C PRO A 167 30.76 24.55 -21.15
N THR A 168 31.36 25.65 -21.63
CA THR A 168 32.72 25.66 -22.19
C THR A 168 33.80 25.79 -21.11
N LEU A 169 33.62 26.70 -20.15
CA LEU A 169 34.65 27.07 -19.18
C LEU A 169 34.64 26.17 -17.94
N LEU A 170 33.48 25.67 -17.52
CA LEU A 170 33.42 24.86 -16.30
C LEU A 170 34.24 23.56 -16.40
N PRO A 171 34.21 22.80 -17.53
CA PRO A 171 35.13 21.67 -17.70
C PRO A 171 36.61 22.07 -17.72
N TYR A 172 36.92 23.18 -18.40
CA TYR A 172 38.28 23.71 -18.48
C TYR A 172 38.82 24.10 -17.09
N LEU A 173 38.01 24.79 -16.29
CA LEU A 173 38.42 25.31 -14.98
C LEU A 173 38.42 24.25 -13.88
N LEU A 174 37.44 23.33 -13.85
CA LEU A 174 37.29 22.36 -12.77
C LEU A 174 37.98 21.04 -13.04
N PHE A 175 38.12 20.66 -14.31
CA PHE A 175 38.64 19.35 -14.70
C PHE A 175 39.84 19.45 -15.63
N ASP A 176 40.41 20.65 -15.83
CA ASP A 176 41.54 20.92 -16.73
C ASP A 176 41.28 20.50 -18.19
N GLU A 177 40.00 20.38 -18.58
CA GLU A 177 39.59 19.86 -19.90
C GLU A 177 40.06 20.78 -21.02
N ASN A 178 40.40 20.24 -22.20
CA ASN A 178 40.72 21.10 -23.33
C ASN A 178 39.51 21.98 -23.70
N ILE A 179 39.71 23.30 -23.78
CA ILE A 179 38.62 24.25 -24.03
C ILE A 179 37.90 24.02 -25.37
N ILE A 180 38.62 23.52 -26.39
CA ILE A 180 38.05 23.18 -27.69
C ILE A 180 37.18 21.92 -27.58
N HIS A 181 37.64 20.88 -26.90
CA HIS A 181 36.85 19.66 -26.68
C HIS A 181 35.60 19.95 -25.82
N SER A 182 35.74 20.81 -24.81
CA SER A 182 34.63 21.30 -23.98
C SER A 182 33.59 22.03 -24.84
N PHE A 183 34.00 22.97 -25.68
CA PHE A 183 33.11 23.70 -26.57
C PHE A 183 32.42 22.78 -27.59
N LEU A 184 33.18 21.94 -28.31
CA LEU A 184 32.62 21.05 -29.34
C LEU A 184 31.61 20.06 -28.75
N THR A 185 31.88 19.51 -27.57
CA THR A 185 31.03 18.49 -26.95
C THR A 185 29.89 19.11 -26.12
N CYS A 186 30.21 19.93 -25.12
CA CYS A 186 29.23 20.49 -24.18
C CYS A 186 28.38 21.62 -24.76
N VAL A 187 28.80 22.25 -25.87
CA VAL A 187 28.01 23.28 -26.57
C VAL A 187 27.48 22.77 -27.90
N CYS A 188 28.35 22.50 -28.88
CA CYS A 188 27.91 22.22 -30.25
C CYS A 188 27.13 20.90 -30.36
N PHE A 189 27.71 19.79 -29.91
CA PHE A 189 27.05 18.48 -29.99
C PHE A 189 25.79 18.41 -29.13
N ARG A 190 25.87 18.83 -27.86
CA ARG A 190 24.71 18.91 -26.96
C ARG A 190 23.55 19.66 -27.61
N TYR A 191 23.83 20.81 -28.22
CA TYR A 191 22.81 21.64 -28.85
C TYR A 191 22.19 20.96 -30.08
N VAL A 192 23.01 20.41 -30.98
CA VAL A 192 22.51 19.68 -32.16
C VAL A 192 21.69 18.46 -31.76
N TYR A 193 22.15 17.69 -30.77
CA TYR A 193 21.41 16.55 -30.24
C TYR A 193 20.05 16.99 -29.67
N SER A 194 20.03 18.03 -28.82
CA SER A 194 18.80 18.57 -28.25
C SER A 194 17.82 19.06 -29.32
N LEU A 195 18.32 19.73 -30.37
CA LEU A 195 17.51 20.18 -31.49
C LEU A 195 16.86 19.01 -32.23
N HIS A 196 17.64 17.99 -32.61
CA HIS A 196 17.10 16.82 -33.32
C HIS A 196 16.09 16.05 -32.48
N SER A 197 16.30 15.93 -31.16
CA SER A 197 15.31 15.33 -30.26
C SER A 197 13.98 16.10 -30.28
N THR A 198 13.99 17.43 -30.21
CA THR A 198 12.75 18.23 -30.30
C THR A 198 12.14 18.20 -31.70
N TRP A 199 12.95 18.28 -32.75
CA TRP A 199 12.50 18.25 -34.13
C TRP A 199 11.89 16.92 -34.56
N LEU A 200 12.27 15.81 -33.92
CA LEU A 200 11.63 14.51 -34.10
C LEU A 200 10.17 14.52 -33.62
N VAL A 201 9.85 15.31 -32.59
CA VAL A 201 8.46 15.49 -32.15
C VAL A 201 7.67 16.19 -33.25
N ASN A 202 8.20 17.27 -33.83
CA ASN A 202 7.54 18.01 -34.92
C ASN A 202 7.36 17.17 -36.20
N SER A 203 8.30 16.27 -36.51
CA SER A 203 8.29 15.49 -37.75
C SER A 203 7.77 14.07 -37.57
N ALA A 204 8.53 13.21 -36.90
CA ALA A 204 8.23 11.79 -36.79
C ALA A 204 6.94 11.53 -35.99
N ALA A 205 6.71 12.27 -34.89
CA ALA A 205 5.48 12.12 -34.11
C ALA A 205 4.25 12.73 -34.79
N HIS A 206 4.40 13.45 -35.90
CA HIS A 206 3.29 13.91 -36.74
C HIS A 206 3.07 13.10 -38.01
N LEU A 207 4.02 12.24 -38.41
CA LEU A 207 3.96 11.51 -39.70
C LEU A 207 3.87 10.00 -39.53
N TYR A 208 4.50 9.44 -38.49
CA TYR A 208 4.67 7.99 -38.33
C TYR A 208 4.22 7.53 -36.94
N GLY A 209 3.44 6.45 -36.86
CA GLY A 209 2.93 5.90 -35.60
C GLY A 209 1.41 5.69 -35.58
N ASN A 210 0.84 5.55 -34.39
CA ASN A 210 -0.58 5.22 -34.18
C ASN A 210 -1.39 6.38 -33.60
N ARG A 211 -2.72 6.31 -33.71
CA ARG A 211 -3.65 7.35 -33.22
C ARG A 211 -4.74 6.75 -32.33
N PRO A 212 -4.38 6.27 -31.12
CA PRO A 212 -5.31 5.55 -30.26
C PRO A 212 -6.38 6.44 -29.61
N TYR A 213 -6.14 7.76 -29.45
CA TYR A 213 -7.07 8.67 -28.75
C TYR A 213 -7.95 9.47 -29.73
N ASP A 214 -7.35 10.01 -30.79
CA ASP A 214 -8.11 10.71 -31.83
C ASP A 214 -7.49 10.51 -33.22
N ARG A 215 -8.18 9.74 -34.07
CA ARG A 215 -7.79 9.46 -35.45
C ARG A 215 -8.04 10.62 -36.42
N ARG A 216 -8.74 11.67 -35.99
CA ARG A 216 -9.10 12.84 -36.84
C ARG A 216 -7.99 13.89 -36.88
N ILE A 217 -7.04 13.83 -35.96
CA ILE A 217 -5.85 14.67 -35.93
C ILE A 217 -4.65 13.87 -36.45
N GLU A 218 -3.61 14.55 -36.94
CA GLU A 218 -2.39 13.88 -37.44
C GLU A 218 -1.36 13.45 -36.38
N PRO A 219 -1.20 14.08 -35.20
CA PRO A 219 -0.27 13.63 -34.16
C PRO A 219 -0.43 12.15 -33.84
N ARG A 220 0.70 11.46 -33.66
CA ARG A 220 0.80 10.01 -33.52
C ARG A 220 1.67 9.61 -32.33
N GLU A 221 1.31 8.49 -31.73
CA GLU A 221 2.14 7.75 -30.80
C GLU A 221 3.32 7.12 -31.54
N ASN A 222 4.55 7.56 -31.24
CA ASN A 222 5.76 7.10 -31.92
C ASN A 222 6.82 6.62 -30.93
N ARG A 223 7.09 5.31 -30.96
CA ARG A 223 8.02 4.61 -30.07
C ARG A 223 9.46 5.10 -30.16
N LEU A 224 9.97 5.38 -31.36
CA LEU A 224 11.32 5.93 -31.53
C LEU A 224 11.42 7.31 -30.91
N VAL A 225 10.37 8.12 -31.08
CA VAL A 225 10.31 9.45 -30.46
C VAL A 225 10.18 9.33 -28.95
N ILE A 226 9.40 8.38 -28.41
CA ILE A 226 9.31 8.14 -26.95
C ILE A 226 10.71 7.94 -26.35
N VAL A 227 11.58 7.14 -26.98
CA VAL A 227 12.96 6.96 -26.49
C VAL A 227 13.82 8.19 -26.73
N ALA A 228 13.84 8.72 -27.95
CA ALA A 228 14.74 9.81 -28.36
C ALA A 228 14.43 11.16 -27.69
N SER A 229 13.20 11.35 -27.23
CA SER A 229 12.70 12.57 -26.56
C SER A 229 12.22 12.33 -25.13
N PHE A 230 12.53 11.16 -24.55
CA PHE A 230 12.21 10.80 -23.16
C PHE A 230 10.74 11.00 -22.79
N GLY A 231 9.83 10.45 -23.59
CA GLY A 231 8.38 10.40 -23.34
C GLY A 231 7.53 11.37 -24.16
N GLU A 232 8.12 12.31 -24.89
CA GLU A 232 7.37 13.27 -25.73
C GLU A 232 6.81 12.65 -27.02
N GLY A 233 7.11 11.37 -27.29
CA GLY A 233 6.53 10.62 -28.40
C GLY A 233 5.08 10.17 -28.19
N TYR A 234 4.49 10.39 -27.00
CA TYR A 234 3.05 10.16 -26.76
C TYR A 234 2.18 11.31 -27.30
N HIS A 235 2.31 11.56 -28.60
CA HIS A 235 1.90 12.84 -29.18
C HIS A 235 0.42 12.89 -29.57
N ASN A 236 -0.21 11.74 -29.84
CA ASN A 236 -1.66 11.68 -30.10
C ASN A 236 -2.44 11.96 -28.81
N TYR A 237 -2.01 11.38 -27.68
CA TYR A 237 -2.56 11.70 -26.37
C TYR A 237 -2.39 13.18 -26.08
N HIS A 238 -1.16 13.69 -26.21
CA HIS A 238 -0.85 15.07 -25.86
C HIS A 238 -1.68 16.10 -26.67
N HIS A 239 -1.84 15.92 -27.98
CA HIS A 239 -2.70 16.81 -28.77
C HIS A 239 -4.19 16.66 -28.49
N THR A 240 -4.61 15.49 -28.01
CA THR A 240 -6.01 15.27 -27.60
C THR A 240 -6.30 15.92 -26.25
N PHE A 241 -5.33 15.88 -25.33
CA PHE A 241 -5.44 16.39 -23.97
C PHE A 241 -4.28 17.35 -23.62
N PRO A 242 -4.16 18.49 -24.31
CA PRO A 242 -2.98 19.35 -24.19
C PRO A 242 -2.82 19.99 -22.81
N TRP A 243 -3.86 20.03 -21.99
CA TRP A 243 -3.81 20.58 -20.62
C TRP A 243 -3.31 19.58 -19.58
N ASP A 244 -3.13 18.30 -19.94
CA ASP A 244 -2.53 17.30 -19.06
C ASP A 244 -1.04 17.63 -18.85
N TYR A 245 -0.56 17.46 -17.62
CA TYR A 245 0.86 17.65 -17.30
C TYR A 245 1.73 16.50 -17.82
N SER A 246 1.15 15.31 -18.00
CA SER A 246 1.77 14.15 -18.62
C SER A 246 1.45 14.09 -20.12
N THR A 247 2.31 13.45 -20.91
CA THR A 247 2.00 13.11 -22.30
C THR A 247 1.24 11.80 -22.46
N SER A 248 0.99 11.07 -21.38
CA SER A 248 0.29 9.78 -21.44
C SER A 248 -0.46 9.47 -20.16
N GLU A 249 -1.41 8.52 -20.25
CA GLU A 249 -2.17 7.97 -19.13
C GLU A 249 -1.39 6.95 -18.29
N PHE A 250 -0.23 6.47 -18.77
CA PHE A 250 0.50 5.32 -18.19
C PHE A 250 1.48 5.68 -17.06
N GLY A 251 1.48 6.94 -16.62
CA GLY A 251 2.48 7.47 -15.68
C GLY A 251 3.91 7.45 -16.23
N TRP A 252 4.88 7.97 -15.48
CA TRP A 252 6.26 8.11 -15.99
C TRP A 252 6.96 6.76 -16.24
N MET A 253 6.70 5.73 -15.41
CA MET A 253 7.30 4.40 -15.58
C MET A 253 6.76 3.67 -16.82
N GLY A 254 5.45 3.71 -17.05
CA GLY A 254 4.81 3.05 -18.19
C GLY A 254 5.07 3.75 -19.54
N SER A 255 5.43 5.04 -19.51
CA SER A 255 5.66 5.85 -20.71
C SER A 255 7.11 6.26 -20.96
N LEU A 256 8.04 5.86 -20.08
CA LEU A 256 9.43 6.35 -20.12
C LEU A 256 9.50 7.89 -20.16
N ASN A 257 8.52 8.57 -19.54
CA ASN A 257 8.43 10.02 -19.57
C ASN A 257 9.19 10.64 -18.40
N LEU A 258 10.44 11.02 -18.67
CA LEU A 258 11.33 11.65 -17.70
C LEU A 258 10.80 13.02 -17.25
N THR A 259 10.14 13.76 -18.13
CA THR A 259 9.52 15.05 -17.82
C THR A 259 8.43 14.89 -16.75
N THR A 260 7.54 13.91 -16.92
CA THR A 260 6.49 13.61 -15.94
C THR A 260 7.10 13.29 -14.57
N MET A 261 8.12 12.43 -14.53
CA MET A 261 8.85 12.09 -13.29
C MET A 261 9.42 13.34 -12.61
N ILE A 262 10.02 14.26 -13.38
CA ILE A 262 10.64 15.48 -12.85
C ILE A 262 9.57 16.48 -12.34
N ILE A 263 8.45 16.63 -13.05
CA ILE A 263 7.34 17.46 -12.57
C ILE A 263 6.76 16.86 -11.29
N ASP A 264 6.61 15.53 -11.21
CA ASP A 264 6.15 14.84 -10.01
C ASP A 264 7.08 15.08 -8.82
N LEU A 265 8.40 15.05 -9.05
CA LEU A 265 9.40 15.39 -8.05
C LEU A 265 9.26 16.86 -7.60
N PHE A 266 9.05 17.81 -8.51
CA PHE A 266 8.83 19.21 -8.15
C PHE A 266 7.56 19.42 -7.34
N VAL A 267 6.49 18.67 -7.64
CA VAL A 267 5.26 18.69 -6.84
C VAL A 267 5.51 18.12 -5.46
N TRP A 268 6.23 17.00 -5.37
CA TRP A 268 6.62 16.37 -4.10
C TRP A 268 7.47 17.31 -3.22
N LEU A 269 8.39 18.06 -3.83
CA LEU A 269 9.20 19.09 -3.15
C LEU A 269 8.41 20.37 -2.80
N GLY A 270 7.13 20.48 -3.16
CA GLY A 270 6.33 21.69 -3.00
C GLY A 270 6.79 22.87 -3.87
N LEU A 271 7.58 22.62 -4.91
CA LEU A 271 8.06 23.63 -5.86
C LEU A 271 7.07 23.86 -7.02
N ALA A 272 6.26 22.85 -7.32
CA ALA A 272 5.15 22.88 -8.27
C ALA A 272 3.82 22.50 -7.57
N TYR A 273 2.69 22.98 -8.09
CA TYR A 273 1.36 22.74 -7.55
C TYR A 273 0.29 22.86 -8.64
N ASP A 274 -0.96 22.53 -8.33
CA ASP A 274 -2.12 22.57 -9.26
C ASP A 274 -1.86 21.86 -10.60
N ARG A 275 -1.16 20.71 -10.59
CA ARG A 275 -0.97 19.90 -11.80
C ARG A 275 -2.31 19.32 -12.28
N LYS A 276 -2.59 19.40 -13.57
CA LYS A 276 -3.83 18.95 -14.21
C LYS A 276 -3.63 17.60 -14.86
N MET A 277 -4.49 16.64 -14.55
CA MET A 277 -4.47 15.31 -15.15
C MET A 277 -5.86 14.99 -15.72
N VAL A 278 -5.92 14.30 -16.85
CA VAL A 278 -7.20 13.86 -17.42
C VAL A 278 -7.66 12.58 -16.71
N SER A 279 -8.95 12.48 -16.39
CA SER A 279 -9.49 11.26 -15.78
C SER A 279 -9.52 10.11 -16.79
N SER A 280 -9.29 8.90 -16.31
CA SER A 280 -9.34 7.67 -17.12
C SER A 280 -10.67 7.53 -17.88
N GLU A 281 -11.79 7.95 -17.28
CA GLU A 281 -13.10 7.95 -17.92
C GLU A 281 -13.14 8.85 -19.17
N ILE A 282 -12.59 10.07 -19.09
CA ILE A 282 -12.53 10.98 -20.24
C ILE A 282 -11.65 10.39 -21.35
N VAL A 283 -10.54 9.76 -20.98
CA VAL A 283 -9.63 9.11 -21.93
C VAL A 283 -10.33 7.95 -22.65
N HIS A 284 -10.93 7.02 -21.92
CA HIS A 284 -11.66 5.88 -22.49
C HIS A 284 -12.82 6.32 -23.37
N ARG A 285 -13.61 7.32 -22.92
CA ARG A 285 -14.72 7.87 -23.71
C ARG A 285 -14.23 8.48 -25.03
N ARG A 286 -13.07 9.14 -25.02
CA ARG A 286 -12.45 9.72 -26.22
C ARG A 286 -11.93 8.62 -27.16
N MET A 287 -11.24 7.61 -26.64
CA MET A 287 -10.77 6.46 -27.41
C MET A 287 -11.94 5.70 -28.06
N ALA A 288 -13.02 5.44 -27.33
CA ALA A 288 -14.20 4.78 -27.88
C ALA A 288 -14.87 5.60 -29.01
N ARG A 289 -14.86 6.93 -28.89
CA ARG A 289 -15.51 7.83 -29.86
C ARG A 289 -14.67 8.06 -31.12
N SER A 290 -13.36 8.22 -30.98
CA SER A 290 -12.48 8.69 -32.07
C SER A 290 -11.16 7.95 -32.19
N GLY A 291 -10.86 7.00 -31.32
CA GLY A 291 -9.62 6.22 -31.33
C GLY A 291 -9.52 5.21 -32.47
N HIS A 292 -8.31 4.67 -32.66
CA HIS A 292 -8.02 3.64 -33.67
C HIS A 292 -7.59 2.31 -33.01
N ASN A 293 -8.44 1.28 -33.08
CA ASN A 293 -8.23 -0.05 -32.47
C ASN A 293 -7.39 -1.01 -33.33
N LYS A 294 -6.16 -0.64 -33.72
CA LYS A 294 -5.25 -1.62 -34.35
C LYS A 294 -3.81 -1.42 -33.89
N LEU A 295 -3.38 -2.28 -32.98
CA LEU A 295 -1.98 -2.65 -32.80
C LEU A 295 -1.90 -4.19 -32.81
N SER A 296 -0.91 -4.73 -33.50
CA SER A 296 -0.66 -6.18 -33.52
C SER A 296 -0.15 -6.62 -32.13
N ASN A 297 -0.57 -7.78 -31.64
CA ASN A 297 -0.14 -8.30 -30.33
C ASN A 297 1.39 -8.50 -30.23
N ASP A 298 2.07 -8.74 -31.36
CA ASP A 298 3.51 -8.99 -31.39
C ASP A 298 4.35 -7.71 -31.20
N ASP A 299 3.89 -6.58 -31.75
CA ASP A 299 4.53 -5.28 -31.55
C ASP A 299 4.39 -4.79 -30.10
N ASN A 300 3.26 -5.06 -29.43
CA ASN A 300 3.07 -4.72 -28.02
C ASN A 300 3.99 -5.55 -27.10
N ARG A 301 4.21 -6.82 -27.42
CA ARG A 301 5.09 -7.70 -26.63
C ARG A 301 6.56 -7.27 -26.68
N LYS A 302 7.10 -6.96 -27.86
CA LYS A 302 8.48 -6.48 -28.03
C LYS A 302 8.72 -5.14 -27.33
N TRP A 303 7.74 -4.24 -27.41
CA TRP A 303 7.80 -2.94 -26.74
C TRP A 303 7.72 -3.04 -25.23
N SER A 304 6.88 -3.93 -24.71
CA SER A 304 6.82 -4.26 -23.29
C SER A 304 8.19 -4.73 -22.78
N ILE A 305 8.91 -5.60 -23.52
CA ILE A 305 10.25 -6.05 -23.12
C ILE A 305 11.24 -4.88 -23.02
N ILE A 306 11.25 -3.98 -24.01
CA ILE A 306 12.12 -2.78 -24.00
C ILE A 306 11.76 -1.85 -22.83
N GLN A 307 10.47 -1.62 -22.58
CA GLN A 307 10.00 -0.84 -21.43
C GLN A 307 10.41 -1.47 -20.10
N HIS A 308 10.36 -2.80 -19.97
CA HIS A 308 10.82 -3.51 -18.78
C HIS A 308 12.35 -3.40 -18.59
N LEU A 309 13.14 -3.51 -19.66
CA LEU A 309 14.60 -3.38 -19.59
C LEU A 309 15.04 -1.95 -19.23
N ILE A 310 14.44 -0.94 -19.85
CA ILE A 310 14.71 0.47 -19.57
C ILE A 310 14.15 0.86 -18.19
N GLY A 311 12.96 0.41 -17.85
CA GLY A 311 12.34 0.59 -16.53
C GLY A 311 13.13 -0.09 -15.41
N TRP A 312 13.76 -1.24 -15.68
CA TRP A 312 14.69 -1.89 -14.75
C TRP A 312 15.98 -1.06 -14.59
N PHE A 313 16.53 -0.52 -15.68
CA PHE A 313 17.72 0.35 -15.63
C PHE A 313 17.46 1.63 -14.81
N PHE A 314 16.36 2.37 -15.06
CA PHE A 314 16.02 3.55 -14.26
C PHE A 314 15.50 3.21 -12.85
N GLY A 315 14.76 2.11 -12.71
CA GLY A 315 14.31 1.59 -11.42
C GLY A 315 15.48 1.18 -10.51
N SER A 316 16.60 0.74 -11.09
CA SER A 316 17.83 0.43 -10.35
C SER A 316 18.53 1.67 -9.80
N MET A 317 18.38 2.85 -10.44
CA MET A 317 18.81 4.13 -9.87
C MET A 317 17.87 4.63 -8.78
N ALA A 318 16.56 4.35 -8.87
CA ALA A 318 15.57 4.68 -7.84
C ALA A 318 15.76 3.86 -6.53
N LEU A 319 16.55 2.79 -6.55
CA LEU A 319 16.96 2.04 -5.34
C LEU A 319 17.80 2.87 -4.34
N TRP A 320 18.26 4.07 -4.74
CA TRP A 320 19.01 4.99 -3.88
C TRP A 320 18.16 6.15 -3.31
N LEU A 321 16.88 6.26 -3.66
CA LEU A 321 15.97 7.19 -3.03
C LEU A 321 15.11 6.44 -2.00
N PRO A 322 15.08 6.86 -0.72
CA PRO A 322 14.22 6.23 0.26
C PRO A 322 12.76 6.45 -0.15
N ALA A 323 12.12 5.40 -0.66
CA ALA A 323 10.67 5.32 -0.75
C ALA A 323 10.11 5.21 0.68
N SER A 324 10.02 6.35 1.36
CA SER A 324 9.29 6.52 2.60
C SER A 324 8.17 7.53 2.35
N VAL A 325 7.00 7.03 1.95
CA VAL A 325 5.83 7.87 1.81
C VAL A 325 5.41 8.34 3.21
N ARG A 326 5.71 9.60 3.54
CA ARG A 326 5.10 10.33 4.65
C ARG A 326 3.91 11.12 4.11
N ILE A 327 2.71 10.65 4.40
CA ILE A 327 1.48 11.44 4.17
C ILE A 327 1.19 12.18 5.47
N ILE A 328 1.14 13.50 5.42
CA ILE A 328 0.55 14.31 6.48
C ILE A 328 -0.93 14.42 6.14
N SER A 329 -1.79 13.88 7.01
CA SER A 329 -3.24 14.05 6.88
C SER A 329 -3.62 15.52 7.16
N ASN A 330 -4.63 16.03 6.48
CA ASN A 330 -5.27 17.28 6.88
C ASN A 330 -6.38 16.93 7.88
N LEU A 331 -6.32 17.54 9.07
CA LEU A 331 -7.42 17.48 10.04
C LEU A 331 -8.62 18.20 9.44
N PHE A 332 -9.75 17.51 9.25
CA PHE A 332 -10.89 18.10 8.55
C PHE A 332 -12.09 18.40 9.45
N ASN A 333 -12.07 17.98 10.72
CA ASN A 333 -13.03 18.37 11.75
C ASN A 333 -12.53 17.93 13.12
N GLY A 334 -12.70 18.79 14.13
CA GLY A 334 -12.41 18.46 15.54
C GLY A 334 -10.99 18.78 16.00
N THR A 335 -10.60 18.26 17.16
CA THR A 335 -9.28 18.47 17.76
C THR A 335 -8.82 17.19 18.42
N ILE A 336 -7.63 16.71 18.04
CA ILE A 336 -7.01 15.55 18.69
C ILE A 336 -6.51 16.02 20.06
N PRO A 337 -6.84 15.34 21.18
CA PRO A 337 -6.34 15.73 22.49
C PRO A 337 -4.80 15.73 22.53
N GLU A 338 -4.21 16.76 23.14
CA GLU A 338 -2.74 16.98 23.15
C GLU A 338 -1.94 15.82 23.75
N TRP A 339 -2.54 15.07 24.69
CA TRP A 339 -1.90 13.91 25.31
C TRP A 339 -1.78 12.71 24.36
N VAL A 340 -2.49 12.71 23.23
CA VAL A 340 -2.46 11.62 22.26
C VAL A 340 -1.17 11.70 21.46
N ASN A 341 -0.17 10.98 21.96
CA ASN A 341 1.17 10.92 21.40
C ASN A 341 1.57 9.46 21.18
N ILE A 342 1.13 8.87 20.06
CA ILE A 342 1.21 7.43 19.81
C ILE A 342 1.63 7.11 18.38
N GLN A 343 2.18 5.92 18.20
CA GLN A 343 2.20 5.24 16.92
C GLN A 343 1.28 4.02 16.97
N MET A 344 0.68 3.68 15.84
CA MET A 344 -0.16 2.52 15.65
C MET A 344 0.28 1.78 14.41
N LEU A 345 0.54 0.48 14.55
CA LEU A 345 0.78 -0.42 13.44
C LEU A 345 -0.48 -1.27 13.23
N ARG A 346 -0.95 -1.34 11.99
CA ARG A 346 -2.09 -2.16 11.58
C ARG A 346 -1.73 -3.02 10.38
N LEU A 347 -2.29 -4.22 10.32
CA LEU A 347 -2.00 -5.20 9.27
C LEU A 347 -3.29 -5.66 8.62
N GLY A 348 -3.24 -5.89 7.31
CA GLY A 348 -4.33 -6.56 6.63
C GLY A 348 -3.97 -6.99 5.23
N PRO A 349 -4.83 -7.79 4.59
CA PRO A 349 -4.71 -8.14 3.19
C PRO A 349 -4.92 -6.89 2.31
N GLY A 350 -3.99 -6.61 1.38
CA GLY A 350 -4.02 -5.40 0.56
C GLY A 350 -3.96 -5.61 -0.95
N LYS A 351 -3.76 -6.84 -1.42
CA LYS A 351 -3.80 -7.18 -2.85
C LYS A 351 -4.32 -8.59 -3.09
N TRP A 352 -5.38 -8.69 -3.88
CA TRP A 352 -6.02 -9.97 -4.25
C TRP A 352 -5.92 -10.29 -5.74
N ASP A 353 -5.94 -9.27 -6.60
CA ASP A 353 -5.81 -9.43 -8.05
C ASP A 353 -4.33 -9.35 -8.42
N LEU A 354 -3.78 -10.46 -8.94
CA LEU A 354 -2.35 -10.57 -9.24
C LEU A 354 -2.04 -10.07 -10.67
N ASP A 355 -2.95 -10.35 -11.60
CA ASP A 355 -3.04 -9.89 -12.99
C ASP A 355 -4.51 -9.91 -13.48
N ASP A 356 -4.75 -9.68 -14.78
CA ASP A 356 -6.08 -9.64 -15.38
C ASP A 356 -6.78 -11.02 -15.44
N GLU A 357 -6.05 -12.12 -15.24
CA GLU A 357 -6.55 -13.49 -15.40
C GLU A 357 -6.67 -14.23 -14.05
N PHE A 358 -6.07 -13.71 -12.97
CA PHE A 358 -6.04 -14.40 -11.69
C PHE A 358 -6.26 -13.48 -10.48
N ALA A 359 -7.29 -13.82 -9.73
CA ALA A 359 -7.58 -13.30 -8.40
C ALA A 359 -7.56 -14.43 -7.36
N LEU A 360 -7.21 -14.07 -6.13
CA LEU A 360 -7.36 -14.96 -4.97
C LEU A 360 -8.84 -15.15 -4.63
N ASN A 361 -9.17 -16.27 -3.99
CA ASN A 361 -10.55 -16.67 -3.73
C ASN A 361 -11.11 -16.16 -2.40
N HIS A 362 -10.27 -15.88 -1.41
CA HIS A 362 -10.72 -15.52 -0.07
C HIS A 362 -10.07 -14.23 0.42
N TRP A 363 -10.80 -13.45 1.23
CA TRP A 363 -10.33 -12.15 1.71
C TRP A 363 -9.01 -12.25 2.51
N LEU A 364 -8.87 -13.28 3.35
CA LEU A 364 -7.64 -13.53 4.12
C LEU A 364 -6.41 -13.90 3.28
N ASP A 365 -6.56 -14.27 2.00
CA ASP A 365 -5.44 -14.70 1.17
C ASP A 365 -4.63 -13.52 0.62
N GLY A 366 -5.18 -12.30 0.68
CA GLY A 366 -4.56 -11.11 0.10
C GLY A 366 -3.16 -10.84 0.65
N CYS A 367 -2.29 -10.29 -0.19
CA CYS A 367 -0.91 -9.95 0.19
C CYS A 367 -0.90 -9.01 1.41
N ALA A 368 -0.25 -9.43 2.50
CA ALA A 368 -0.14 -8.63 3.71
C ALA A 368 0.45 -7.24 3.45
N MET A 369 -0.23 -6.21 3.96
CA MET A 369 0.21 -4.83 3.93
C MET A 369 0.20 -4.25 5.33
N LEU A 370 1.36 -3.77 5.74
CA LEU A 370 1.60 -3.12 7.01
C LEU A 370 1.34 -1.63 6.87
N CYS A 371 0.53 -1.08 7.76
CA CYS A 371 0.14 0.31 7.84
C CYS A 371 0.63 0.90 9.16
N LYS A 372 1.28 2.06 9.10
CA LYS A 372 1.74 2.81 10.27
C LYS A 372 1.06 4.16 10.30
N PHE A 373 0.48 4.48 11.45
CA PHE A 373 -0.06 5.78 11.78
C PHE A 373 0.76 6.34 12.93
N THR A 374 1.22 7.58 12.83
CA THR A 374 1.83 8.29 13.96
C THR A 374 1.00 9.53 14.24
N ILE A 375 0.51 9.64 15.47
CA ILE A 375 -0.25 10.79 15.97
C ILE A 375 0.62 11.52 16.98
N THR A 376 0.98 12.75 16.68
CA THR A 376 1.82 13.60 17.53
C THR A 376 1.52 15.06 17.22
N ASP A 377 1.52 15.93 18.22
CA ASP A 377 1.24 17.36 18.09
C ASP A 377 -0.06 17.66 17.30
N GLY A 378 -1.10 16.87 17.52
CA GLY A 378 -2.40 16.99 16.84
C GLY A 378 -2.39 16.64 15.34
N GLN A 379 -1.29 16.11 14.82
CA GLN A 379 -1.15 15.69 13.42
C GLN A 379 -1.12 14.17 13.30
N VAL A 380 -1.71 13.64 12.23
CA VAL A 380 -1.61 12.21 11.89
C VAL A 380 -0.77 12.05 10.64
N THR A 381 0.28 11.24 10.73
CA THR A 381 1.08 10.80 9.58
C THR A 381 0.80 9.34 9.26
N PHE A 382 0.81 8.99 7.98
CA PHE A 382 0.53 7.64 7.50
C PHE A 382 1.63 7.15 6.56
N HIS A 383 1.97 5.86 6.70
CA HIS A 383 2.92 5.13 5.85
C HIS A 383 2.43 3.69 5.71
N SER A 384 2.42 3.14 4.48
CA SER A 384 2.13 1.72 4.26
C SER A 384 3.16 1.02 3.39
N LYS A 385 3.30 -0.30 3.61
CA LYS A 385 4.24 -1.14 2.88
C LYS A 385 3.73 -2.58 2.82
N TYR A 386 3.83 -3.20 1.64
CA TYR A 386 3.64 -4.64 1.54
C TYR A 386 4.70 -5.38 2.38
N LEU A 387 4.26 -6.35 3.16
CA LEU A 387 5.12 -7.22 3.92
C LEU A 387 5.85 -8.14 2.94
N ARG A 388 7.16 -7.94 2.75
CA ARG A 388 7.97 -8.70 1.78
C ARG A 388 8.31 -10.10 2.29
N SER A 389 7.30 -10.90 2.60
CA SER A 389 7.40 -12.32 2.94
C SER A 389 7.86 -13.15 1.73
N GLU A 390 8.24 -14.42 1.94
CA GLU A 390 8.56 -15.30 0.82
C GLU A 390 7.33 -15.61 -0.02
N ALA A 391 6.16 -15.77 0.62
CA ALA A 391 4.88 -15.91 -0.06
C ALA A 391 4.60 -14.71 -0.98
N TYR A 392 4.77 -13.48 -0.48
CA TYR A 392 4.61 -12.26 -1.28
C TYR A 392 5.57 -12.23 -2.47
N LYS A 393 6.88 -12.43 -2.23
CA LYS A 393 7.89 -12.36 -3.30
C LYS A 393 7.58 -13.33 -4.43
N LYS A 394 7.28 -14.59 -4.09
CA LYS A 394 6.94 -15.61 -5.08
C LYS A 394 5.61 -15.35 -5.78
N MET A 395 4.58 -14.99 -5.03
CA MET A 395 3.25 -14.72 -5.56
C MET A 395 3.27 -13.55 -6.55
N VAL A 396 4.00 -12.48 -6.25
CA VAL A 396 4.14 -11.32 -7.15
C VAL A 396 4.98 -11.64 -8.39
N GLN A 397 5.99 -12.50 -8.26
CA GLN A 397 6.86 -12.91 -9.37
C GLN A 397 6.14 -13.83 -10.35
N VAL A 398 5.42 -14.84 -9.85
CA VAL A 398 4.77 -15.89 -10.68
C VAL A 398 3.31 -15.57 -11.00
N LYS A 399 2.72 -14.56 -10.34
CA LYS A 399 1.31 -14.17 -10.45
C LYS A 399 0.32 -15.25 -10.03
N ARG A 400 0.78 -16.23 -9.23
CA ARG A 400 -0.04 -17.25 -8.59
C ARG A 400 0.56 -17.63 -7.22
N PRO A 401 -0.25 -18.02 -6.23
CA PRO A 401 0.24 -18.47 -4.94
C PRO A 401 1.06 -19.75 -5.09
N ILE A 402 2.30 -19.71 -4.60
CA ILE A 402 3.19 -20.88 -4.55
C ILE A 402 3.01 -21.65 -3.24
N PHE A 403 2.66 -20.95 -2.18
CA PHE A 403 2.26 -21.54 -0.90
C PHE A 403 0.74 -21.70 -0.88
N THR A 404 0.24 -22.71 -0.18
CA THR A 404 -1.21 -22.87 0.00
C THR A 404 -1.67 -21.78 0.97
N GLU A 405 -2.61 -20.95 0.53
CA GLU A 405 -3.25 -19.93 1.36
C GLU A 405 -4.54 -20.51 1.99
N PHE A 406 -5.28 -19.70 2.76
CA PHE A 406 -6.46 -20.17 3.47
C PHE A 406 -7.56 -20.65 2.51
N GLY A 407 -7.97 -19.81 1.55
CA GLY A 407 -9.04 -20.12 0.60
C GLY A 407 -8.59 -20.37 -0.83
N THR A 408 -7.30 -20.18 -1.13
CA THR A 408 -6.75 -20.33 -2.48
C THR A 408 -5.71 -21.44 -2.55
N ARG A 409 -5.90 -22.34 -3.53
CA ARG A 409 -4.95 -23.41 -3.85
C ARG A 409 -3.57 -22.87 -4.22
N SER A 410 -2.53 -23.64 -3.89
CA SER A 410 -1.18 -23.39 -4.41
C SER A 410 -1.01 -23.90 -5.85
N PHE A 411 0.00 -23.37 -6.52
CA PHE A 411 0.42 -23.77 -7.85
C PHE A 411 1.89 -24.23 -7.82
N PRO A 412 2.27 -25.20 -8.66
CA PRO A 412 3.66 -25.68 -8.71
C PRO A 412 4.64 -24.55 -8.98
N ASP A 413 5.72 -24.50 -8.19
CA ASP A 413 6.80 -23.54 -8.37
C ASP A 413 7.51 -23.79 -9.72
N PRO A 414 7.41 -22.88 -10.71
CA PRO A 414 8.01 -23.08 -12.03
C PRO A 414 9.55 -23.10 -11.95
N CYS A 415 10.13 -22.57 -10.87
CA CYS A 415 11.59 -22.51 -10.65
C CYS A 415 12.17 -23.77 -9.99
N LYS A 416 11.34 -24.74 -9.58
CA LYS A 416 11.78 -26.02 -8.98
C LYS A 416 11.74 -27.18 -10.00
N ASN A 417 12.76 -28.04 -9.98
CA ASN A 417 12.81 -29.28 -10.79
C ASN A 417 11.83 -30.35 -10.27
N VAL A 418 11.34 -31.24 -11.14
CA VAL A 418 10.30 -32.25 -10.85
C VAL A 418 10.58 -33.08 -9.58
N PHE A 419 11.83 -33.51 -9.38
CA PHE A 419 12.23 -34.26 -8.18
C PHE A 419 12.15 -33.45 -6.87
N SER A 420 12.44 -32.14 -6.93
CA SER A 420 12.32 -31.25 -5.77
C SER A 420 10.88 -30.81 -5.47
N ARG A 421 9.95 -30.98 -6.43
CA ARG A 421 8.52 -30.71 -6.25
C ARG A 421 7.81 -31.78 -5.43
N PHE A 422 8.27 -33.04 -5.51
CA PHE A 422 7.63 -34.18 -4.82
C PHE A 422 7.91 -34.21 -3.32
N PHE A 423 9.08 -33.71 -2.88
CA PHE A 423 9.46 -33.68 -1.45
C PHE A 423 9.03 -32.41 -0.70
N SER A 424 8.56 -31.35 -1.40
CA SER A 424 8.28 -30.04 -0.82
C SER A 424 6.80 -29.76 -0.51
N GLN A 425 6.00 -30.78 -0.22
CA GLN A 425 4.53 -30.62 -0.03
C GLN A 425 4.00 -31.25 1.26
N ILE A 426 4.88 -31.61 2.20
CA ILE A 426 4.50 -32.36 3.42
C ILE A 426 5.14 -31.76 4.69
N VAL A 427 5.93 -30.67 4.57
CA VAL A 427 6.74 -30.13 5.68
C VAL A 427 6.16 -28.82 6.21
N PRO A 428 6.06 -28.59 7.53
CA PRO A 428 5.62 -27.32 8.13
C PRO A 428 6.37 -26.07 7.61
N SER A 429 7.59 -26.22 7.11
CA SER A 429 8.37 -25.15 6.47
C SER A 429 7.75 -24.61 5.17
N ASP A 430 6.84 -25.35 4.54
CA ASP A 430 6.12 -24.95 3.32
C ASP A 430 4.73 -24.34 3.62
N LEU A 431 4.40 -24.07 4.90
CA LEU A 431 3.24 -23.24 5.22
C LEU A 431 3.50 -21.77 4.83
N THR A 432 2.45 -21.07 4.41
CA THR A 432 2.54 -19.65 4.05
C THR A 432 3.13 -18.81 5.19
N ASP A 433 3.94 -17.82 4.82
CA ASP A 433 4.40 -16.75 5.71
C ASP A 433 3.73 -15.41 5.36
N ASN A 434 2.59 -15.45 4.65
CA ASN A 434 1.71 -14.29 4.47
C ASN A 434 1.07 -13.91 5.81
N GLY A 435 1.83 -13.21 6.66
CA GLY A 435 1.35 -12.69 7.94
C GLY A 435 0.40 -11.51 7.72
N CYS A 436 -0.85 -11.77 7.35
CA CYS A 436 -1.85 -10.74 7.03
C CYS A 436 -2.89 -10.51 8.14
N VAL A 437 -2.84 -11.28 9.24
CA VAL A 437 -3.90 -11.28 10.27
C VAL A 437 -3.58 -10.31 11.41
N GLY A 438 -2.49 -10.54 12.14
CA GLY A 438 -2.20 -9.85 13.39
C GLY A 438 -0.78 -9.32 13.49
N ILE A 439 -0.65 -8.24 14.25
CA ILE A 439 0.64 -7.77 14.78
C ILE A 439 0.56 -7.91 16.28
N TYR A 440 1.61 -8.42 16.91
CA TYR A 440 1.77 -8.33 18.36
C TYR A 440 3.15 -7.79 18.72
N LYS A 441 3.19 -7.12 19.88
CA LYS A 441 4.39 -6.47 20.45
C LYS A 441 4.89 -7.32 21.62
N LEU A 442 6.10 -7.84 21.51
CA LEU A 442 6.82 -8.47 22.64
C LEU A 442 7.88 -7.48 23.10
N SER A 443 7.63 -6.76 24.19
CA SER A 443 8.54 -5.71 24.68
C SER A 443 8.85 -4.67 23.58
N ASP A 444 10.09 -4.55 23.12
CA ASP A 444 10.53 -3.62 22.07
C ASP A 444 10.39 -4.18 20.64
N GLU A 445 9.98 -5.44 20.48
CA GLU A 445 9.93 -6.15 19.21
C GLU A 445 8.51 -6.28 18.66
N TYR A 446 8.38 -6.22 17.33
CA TYR A 446 7.11 -6.30 16.62
C TYR A 446 7.11 -7.50 15.68
N TYR A 447 6.00 -8.26 15.70
CA TYR A 447 5.85 -9.49 14.93
C TYR A 447 4.57 -9.46 14.12
N ALA A 448 4.68 -9.67 12.82
CA ALA A 448 3.55 -9.91 11.93
C ALA A 448 3.30 -11.42 11.82
N ALA A 449 2.05 -11.82 12.02
CA ALA A 449 1.64 -13.22 12.04
C ALA A 449 0.31 -13.43 11.31
N SER A 450 0.16 -14.63 10.76
CA SER A 450 -1.12 -15.24 10.45
C SER A 450 -1.35 -16.34 11.48
N GLU A 451 -1.80 -17.54 11.08
CA GLU A 451 -2.01 -18.67 12.00
C GLU A 451 -1.05 -19.84 11.78
N THR A 452 0.05 -19.60 11.04
CA THR A 452 1.09 -20.61 10.78
C THR A 452 2.26 -20.47 11.75
N CYS A 453 3.15 -21.46 11.78
CA CYS A 453 4.39 -21.37 12.56
C CYS A 453 5.44 -20.40 11.98
N ASN A 454 5.19 -19.80 10.80
CA ASN A 454 6.10 -18.86 10.16
C ASN A 454 5.73 -17.42 10.50
N ILE A 455 6.48 -16.81 11.41
CA ILE A 455 6.24 -15.47 11.95
C ILE A 455 7.33 -14.51 11.46
N LEU A 456 6.97 -13.25 11.18
CA LEU A 456 7.88 -12.27 10.63
C LEU A 456 8.15 -11.16 11.65
N LYS A 457 9.41 -11.05 12.10
CA LYS A 457 9.87 -9.90 12.89
C LYS A 457 9.96 -8.68 11.97
N ILE A 458 9.34 -7.56 12.36
CA ILE A 458 9.24 -6.35 11.56
C ILE A 458 9.92 -5.16 12.23
N CYS A 459 10.61 -4.35 11.42
CA CYS A 459 11.18 -3.09 11.87
C CYS A 459 10.09 -2.01 11.94
N ASN A 460 9.75 -1.54 13.14
CA ASN A 460 8.76 -0.48 13.35
C ASN A 460 9.08 0.84 12.62
N GLN A 461 10.36 1.16 12.40
CA GLN A 461 10.75 2.41 11.72
C GLN A 461 10.61 2.31 10.20
N SER A 462 11.15 1.23 9.60
CA SER A 462 11.23 1.07 8.14
C SER A 462 10.10 0.25 7.51
N LEU A 463 9.30 -0.42 8.35
CA LEU A 463 8.28 -1.42 7.98
C LEU A 463 8.86 -2.62 7.19
N ASN A 464 10.17 -2.83 7.22
CA ASN A 464 10.81 -3.97 6.59
C ASN A 464 10.72 -5.22 7.48
N VAL A 465 10.65 -6.38 6.84
CA VAL A 465 10.90 -7.67 7.51
C VAL A 465 12.38 -7.73 7.89
N GLN A 466 12.65 -7.92 9.18
CA GLN A 466 14.01 -8.10 9.71
C GLN A 466 14.41 -9.58 9.70
N GLN A 467 13.49 -10.45 10.11
CA GLN A 467 13.76 -11.88 10.30
C GLN A 467 12.49 -12.70 10.09
N LYS A 468 12.64 -13.89 9.49
CA LYS A 468 11.62 -14.94 9.49
C LYS A 468 11.94 -15.93 10.60
N ILE A 469 10.98 -16.15 11.48
CA ILE A 469 11.06 -17.06 12.62
C ILE A 469 10.12 -18.22 12.38
N ASN A 470 10.59 -19.43 12.66
CA ASN A 470 9.82 -20.65 12.47
C ASN A 470 9.70 -21.37 13.82
N LEU A 471 8.48 -21.39 14.39
CA LEU A 471 8.23 -21.96 15.71
C LEU A 471 8.34 -23.49 15.74
N ASP A 472 8.22 -24.17 14.61
CA ASP A 472 8.44 -25.62 14.53
C ASP A 472 9.90 -25.97 14.88
N LYS A 473 10.84 -25.15 14.40
CA LYS A 473 12.27 -25.31 14.72
C LYS A 473 12.63 -24.96 16.16
N ILE A 474 11.78 -24.21 16.87
CA ILE A 474 12.05 -23.72 18.23
C ILE A 474 11.37 -24.63 19.25
N VAL A 475 10.06 -24.83 19.11
CA VAL A 475 9.21 -25.54 20.07
C VAL A 475 8.39 -26.69 19.45
N GLY A 476 8.61 -27.03 18.18
CA GLY A 476 7.95 -28.18 17.54
C GLY A 476 6.45 -27.98 17.28
N VAL A 477 6.02 -26.75 16.98
CA VAL A 477 4.61 -26.40 16.71
C VAL A 477 4.40 -25.98 15.25
N ASN A 478 3.23 -26.32 14.70
CA ASN A 478 2.91 -26.14 13.27
C ASN A 478 1.94 -24.98 13.02
N LEU A 479 1.01 -24.73 13.95
CA LEU A 479 0.10 -23.58 13.94
C LEU A 479 0.31 -22.80 15.23
N ALA A 480 0.18 -21.48 15.17
CA ALA A 480 0.26 -20.60 16.32
C ALA A 480 -0.76 -19.48 16.16
N CYS A 481 -1.45 -19.14 17.25
CA CYS A 481 -2.42 -18.08 17.29
C CYS A 481 -1.77 -16.71 17.05
N SER A 482 -2.50 -15.81 16.38
CA SER A 482 -2.07 -14.42 16.14
C SER A 482 -2.43 -13.47 17.30
N HIS A 483 -3.23 -13.93 18.27
CA HIS A 483 -3.70 -13.21 19.46
C HIS A 483 -2.91 -13.61 20.70
N VAL A 484 -1.65 -13.16 20.77
CA VAL A 484 -0.78 -13.35 21.94
C VAL A 484 -1.35 -12.61 23.15
N GLN A 485 -1.36 -13.27 24.31
CA GLN A 485 -1.94 -12.73 25.54
C GLN A 485 -0.86 -12.28 26.54
N TYR A 486 -1.14 -11.18 27.24
CA TYR A 486 -0.28 -10.59 28.27
C TYR A 486 -1.12 -10.20 29.49
N VAL A 487 -0.55 -10.32 30.67
CA VAL A 487 -1.10 -9.70 31.88
C VAL A 487 -0.16 -8.60 32.30
N ARG A 488 -0.71 -7.45 32.69
CA ARG A 488 0.08 -6.29 33.14
C ARG A 488 1.02 -6.70 34.27
N ASP A 489 2.24 -6.17 34.24
CA ASP A 489 3.29 -6.39 35.24
C ASP A 489 3.88 -7.82 35.26
N GLU A 490 3.46 -8.71 34.35
CA GLU A 490 4.12 -10.01 34.16
C GLU A 490 5.29 -9.91 33.20
N HIS A 491 6.31 -10.73 33.46
CA HIS A 491 7.51 -10.80 32.62
C HIS A 491 7.39 -11.78 31.44
N TYR A 492 6.18 -12.27 31.17
CA TYR A 492 5.94 -13.27 30.14
C TYR A 492 4.71 -12.93 29.30
N ALA A 493 4.80 -13.24 28.01
CA ALA A 493 3.67 -13.39 27.13
C ALA A 493 3.31 -14.87 27.00
N TYR A 494 2.06 -15.13 26.62
CA TYR A 494 1.55 -16.47 26.37
C TYR A 494 1.06 -16.57 24.93
N ASN A 495 1.16 -17.75 24.32
CA ASN A 495 0.54 -18.01 23.02
C ASN A 495 0.00 -19.44 22.94
N MET A 496 -1.15 -19.64 22.28
CA MET A 496 -1.69 -20.97 21.98
C MET A 496 -1.17 -21.47 20.64
N SER A 497 -0.78 -22.73 20.57
CA SER A 497 -0.20 -23.35 19.37
C SER A 497 -0.58 -24.83 19.27
N SER A 498 -0.43 -25.42 18.08
CA SER A 498 -0.78 -26.82 17.82
C SER A 498 0.37 -27.54 17.14
N SER A 499 0.51 -28.83 17.45
CA SER A 499 1.37 -29.74 16.71
C SER A 499 0.54 -30.87 16.09
N PHE A 500 0.89 -31.20 14.84
CA PHE A 500 0.44 -32.39 14.14
C PHE A 500 1.55 -33.45 14.07
N MET A 501 2.81 -33.00 13.97
CA MET A 501 3.96 -33.85 13.69
C MET A 501 4.51 -34.54 14.95
N THR A 502 4.49 -33.87 16.10
CA THR A 502 4.96 -34.43 17.39
C THR A 502 3.83 -35.04 18.24
N GLY A 503 2.70 -35.32 17.56
CA GLY A 503 1.45 -35.81 18.12
C GLY A 503 0.38 -34.72 18.14
N LEU A 504 -0.89 -35.12 17.94
CA LEU A 504 -2.05 -34.22 17.94
C LEU A 504 -2.27 -33.60 19.31
N LYS A 505 -1.66 -32.43 19.53
CA LYS A 505 -1.63 -31.74 20.82
C LYS A 505 -1.72 -30.23 20.62
N TYR A 506 -2.24 -29.56 21.63
CA TYR A 506 -2.16 -28.12 21.80
C TYR A 506 -1.02 -27.80 22.78
N HIS A 507 -0.20 -26.83 22.46
CA HIS A 507 0.88 -26.34 23.29
C HIS A 507 0.58 -24.91 23.72
N LEU A 508 0.63 -24.68 25.03
CA LEU A 508 0.62 -23.33 25.57
C LEU A 508 2.06 -22.86 25.73
N LEU A 509 2.44 -21.89 24.91
CA LEU A 509 3.77 -21.31 24.91
C LEU A 509 3.87 -20.20 25.96
N LYS A 510 5.03 -20.10 26.58
CA LYS A 510 5.44 -19.04 27.49
C LYS A 510 6.68 -18.36 26.93
N ILE A 511 6.61 -17.06 26.72
CA ILE A 511 7.62 -16.26 26.01
C ILE A 511 8.15 -15.18 26.97
N PRO A 512 9.43 -15.20 27.34
CA PRO A 512 10.03 -14.15 28.16
C PRO A 512 9.97 -12.78 27.47
N LEU A 513 9.67 -11.72 28.22
CA LEU A 513 9.59 -10.34 27.73
C LEU A 513 10.85 -9.50 27.97
N TYR A 514 11.90 -10.10 28.51
CA TYR A 514 13.17 -9.44 28.82
C TYR A 514 14.35 -10.33 28.40
N ARG A 515 15.51 -9.70 28.23
CA ARG A 515 16.78 -10.36 27.92
C ARG A 515 17.65 -10.32 29.17
N ASP A 516 18.34 -11.41 29.47
CA ASP A 516 19.30 -11.45 30.57
C ASP A 516 20.56 -10.65 30.23
N ASP A 517 20.97 -10.66 28.95
CA ASP A 517 22.05 -9.85 28.39
C ASP A 517 21.49 -8.82 27.39
N PRO A 518 21.67 -7.51 27.62
CA PRO A 518 21.26 -6.46 26.68
C PRO A 518 21.93 -6.52 25.30
N LEU A 519 23.08 -7.20 25.17
CA LEU A 519 23.79 -7.39 23.90
C LEU A 519 23.26 -8.57 23.07
N ASP A 520 22.34 -9.34 23.63
CA ASP A 520 21.77 -10.49 22.96
C ASP A 520 20.79 -10.06 21.85
N GLU A 521 21.18 -10.29 20.60
CA GLU A 521 20.41 -9.90 19.42
C GLU A 521 19.31 -10.91 19.04
N ASP A 522 19.23 -12.06 19.72
CA ASP A 522 18.21 -13.06 19.42
C ASP A 522 16.80 -12.54 19.74
N SER A 523 15.88 -12.85 18.84
CA SER A 523 14.45 -12.56 18.98
C SER A 523 13.89 -13.11 20.30
N LEU A 524 13.04 -12.34 21.00
CA LEU A 524 12.37 -12.84 22.22
C LEU A 524 11.53 -14.09 21.94
N LEU A 525 10.98 -14.19 20.73
CA LEU A 525 10.18 -15.34 20.31
C LEU A 525 11.01 -16.62 20.16
N SER A 526 12.33 -16.54 19.93
CA SER A 526 13.21 -17.73 19.89
C SER A 526 13.37 -18.38 21.27
N ARG A 527 13.03 -17.65 22.34
CA ARG A 527 13.07 -18.13 23.74
C ARG A 527 11.76 -18.73 24.21
N ALA A 528 10.80 -18.92 23.31
CA ALA A 528 9.53 -19.54 23.64
C ALA A 528 9.76 -20.94 24.25
N THR A 529 9.04 -21.24 25.33
CA THR A 529 9.06 -22.55 25.97
C THR A 529 7.63 -23.08 26.08
N VAL A 530 7.47 -24.40 26.15
CA VAL A 530 6.16 -25.03 26.34
C VAL A 530 5.84 -25.05 27.84
N LEU A 531 4.82 -24.30 28.27
CA LEU A 531 4.33 -24.34 29.65
C LEU A 531 3.57 -25.65 29.91
N THR A 532 2.70 -26.03 28.99
CA THR A 532 1.93 -27.28 29.09
C THR A 532 1.50 -27.77 27.71
N SER A 533 1.17 -29.05 27.64
CA SER A 533 0.67 -29.70 26.43
C SER A 533 -0.65 -30.40 26.73
N ILE A 534 -1.67 -30.14 25.93
CA ILE A 534 -3.01 -30.71 26.06
C ILE A 534 -3.22 -31.65 24.87
N PRO A 535 -3.44 -32.96 25.08
CA PRO A 535 -3.75 -33.86 23.99
C PRO A 535 -5.09 -33.49 23.37
N SER A 536 -5.19 -33.63 22.03
CA SER A 536 -6.47 -33.48 21.36
C SER A 536 -7.49 -34.44 21.95
N SER A 537 -8.72 -33.97 22.18
CA SER A 537 -9.83 -34.87 22.52
C SER A 537 -10.26 -35.74 21.34
N TRP A 538 -9.81 -35.40 20.14
CA TRP A 538 -10.05 -36.13 18.91
C TRP A 538 -8.87 -37.05 18.57
N LYS A 539 -9.17 -38.29 18.18
CA LYS A 539 -8.14 -39.30 17.89
C LYS A 539 -7.28 -38.97 16.66
N THR A 540 -7.86 -38.31 15.66
CA THR A 540 -7.25 -38.07 14.34
C THR A 540 -7.30 -36.61 13.90
N CYS A 541 -7.81 -35.72 14.75
CA CYS A 541 -8.07 -34.33 14.41
C CYS A 541 -7.49 -33.38 15.46
N ILE A 542 -7.33 -32.12 15.07
CA ILE A 542 -7.05 -30.98 15.96
C ILE A 542 -8.16 -29.96 15.76
N ALA A 543 -8.69 -29.40 16.85
CA ALA A 543 -9.65 -28.33 16.79
C ALA A 543 -9.01 -27.03 16.32
N TYR A 544 -9.75 -26.27 15.55
CA TYR A 544 -9.45 -24.88 15.28
C TYR A 544 -9.68 -24.03 16.52
N TYR A 545 -8.83 -23.03 16.70
CA TYR A 545 -9.01 -21.92 17.62
C TYR A 545 -8.34 -20.70 17.02
N HIS A 546 -8.98 -19.56 17.16
CA HIS A 546 -8.43 -18.29 16.69
C HIS A 546 -7.84 -17.47 17.84
N SER A 547 -8.43 -17.57 19.04
CA SER A 547 -7.96 -16.89 20.25
C SER A 547 -8.31 -17.71 21.51
N TYR A 548 -7.86 -17.23 22.68
CA TYR A 548 -8.05 -17.88 23.97
C TYR A 548 -8.06 -16.84 25.10
N GLY A 549 -8.55 -17.24 26.28
CA GLY A 549 -8.70 -16.36 27.44
C GLY A 549 -7.51 -16.42 28.39
N ILE A 550 -7.25 -15.31 29.08
CA ILE A 550 -6.27 -15.22 30.15
C ILE A 550 -6.86 -14.44 31.34
N THR A 551 -6.47 -14.83 32.54
CA THR A 551 -6.77 -14.15 33.81
C THR A 551 -5.44 -13.95 34.56
N GLU A 552 -5.51 -13.40 35.77
CA GLU A 552 -4.34 -13.29 36.64
C GLU A 552 -3.70 -14.66 36.88
N ASN A 553 -4.49 -15.69 37.19
CA ASN A 553 -3.99 -17.02 37.60
C ASN A 553 -4.20 -18.14 36.57
N TYR A 554 -5.11 -17.96 35.61
CA TYR A 554 -5.55 -19.02 34.70
C TYR A 554 -5.53 -18.64 33.23
N ILE A 555 -5.37 -19.65 32.38
CA ILE A 555 -5.57 -19.59 30.94
C ILE A 555 -6.75 -20.47 30.57
N ILE A 556 -7.62 -19.95 29.70
CA ILE A 556 -8.86 -20.60 29.26
C ILE A 556 -8.70 -20.98 27.80
N PHE A 557 -8.51 -22.27 27.53
CA PHE A 557 -8.48 -22.82 26.19
C PHE A 557 -9.83 -23.44 25.83
N ILE A 558 -10.38 -23.10 24.67
CA ILE A 558 -11.67 -23.62 24.19
C ILE A 558 -11.41 -24.48 22.95
N GLU A 559 -11.64 -25.77 23.07
CA GLU A 559 -11.52 -26.74 21.97
C GLU A 559 -12.87 -26.86 21.26
N LEU A 560 -12.94 -26.26 20.06
CA LEU A 560 -14.15 -26.17 19.26
C LEU A 560 -14.45 -27.46 18.48
N PRO A 561 -15.72 -27.73 18.15
CA PRO A 561 -16.10 -28.83 17.25
C PRO A 561 -15.92 -28.47 15.76
N LEU A 562 -15.09 -27.47 15.45
CA LEU A 562 -14.52 -27.25 14.13
C LEU A 562 -13.11 -27.85 14.12
N VAL A 563 -12.89 -28.91 13.35
CA VAL A 563 -11.63 -29.67 13.41
C VAL A 563 -10.96 -29.78 12.05
N VAL A 564 -9.64 -29.99 12.08
CA VAL A 564 -8.83 -30.35 10.93
C VAL A 564 -8.38 -31.80 11.10
N ASN A 565 -8.76 -32.66 10.17
CA ASN A 565 -8.32 -34.05 10.14
C ASN A 565 -6.88 -34.13 9.57
N ALA A 566 -5.96 -34.77 10.30
CA ALA A 566 -4.55 -34.80 9.91
C ALA A 566 -4.30 -35.54 8.58
N PHE A 567 -5.04 -36.63 8.31
CA PHE A 567 -4.94 -37.36 7.04
C PHE A 567 -5.50 -36.54 5.89
N LYS A 568 -6.62 -35.84 6.13
CA LYS A 568 -7.22 -34.94 5.14
C LYS A 568 -6.31 -33.76 4.84
N LEU A 569 -5.66 -33.18 5.85
CA LEU A 569 -4.68 -32.12 5.68
C LEU A 569 -3.51 -32.58 4.80
N ALA A 570 -2.95 -33.77 5.05
CA ALA A 570 -1.89 -34.34 4.21
C ALA A 570 -2.38 -34.58 2.76
N ALA A 571 -3.57 -35.14 2.60
CA ALA A 571 -4.16 -35.40 1.28
C ALA A 571 -4.43 -34.09 0.51
N CYS A 572 -5.08 -33.11 1.14
CA CYS A 572 -5.38 -31.80 0.56
C CYS A 572 -4.09 -31.06 0.16
N THR A 573 -3.06 -31.09 1.01
CA THR A 573 -1.78 -30.45 0.71
C THR A 573 -1.11 -31.08 -0.52
N SER A 574 -1.08 -32.42 -0.62
CA SER A 574 -0.53 -33.11 -1.80
C SER A 574 -1.33 -32.88 -3.10
N MET A 575 -2.65 -32.64 -2.99
CA MET A 575 -3.50 -32.26 -4.12
C MET A 575 -3.47 -30.76 -4.43
N GLY A 576 -2.75 -29.95 -3.63
CA GLY A 576 -2.72 -28.49 -3.75
C GLY A 576 -4.06 -27.81 -3.43
N LYS A 577 -4.96 -28.44 -2.67
CA LYS A 577 -6.25 -27.84 -2.26
C LYS A 577 -6.05 -26.72 -1.23
N PRO A 578 -6.96 -25.73 -1.15
CA PRO A 578 -6.90 -24.68 -0.13
C PRO A 578 -7.08 -25.26 1.29
N LEU A 579 -6.55 -24.56 2.30
CA LEU A 579 -6.62 -25.01 3.70
C LEU A 579 -8.06 -25.09 4.21
N LYS A 580 -8.95 -24.19 3.77
CA LYS A 580 -10.36 -24.16 4.20
C LYS A 580 -11.11 -25.48 3.94
N ASP A 581 -10.73 -26.21 2.90
CA ASP A 581 -11.36 -27.49 2.54
C ASP A 581 -10.98 -28.63 3.52
N CYS A 582 -10.03 -28.38 4.43
CA CYS A 582 -9.59 -29.34 5.44
C CYS A 582 -10.42 -29.28 6.73
N PHE A 583 -11.23 -28.22 6.93
CA PHE A 583 -12.06 -28.08 8.12
C PHE A 583 -13.32 -28.95 8.05
N GLU A 584 -13.76 -29.42 9.22
CA GLU A 584 -14.95 -30.24 9.42
C GLU A 584 -15.69 -29.75 10.66
N TRP A 585 -16.96 -29.38 10.49
CA TRP A 585 -17.83 -28.91 11.58
C TRP A 585 -18.69 -30.06 12.11
N HIS A 586 -18.67 -30.27 13.42
CA HIS A 586 -19.42 -31.32 14.11
C HIS A 586 -20.45 -30.73 15.11
N PRO A 587 -21.63 -30.28 14.65
CA PRO A 587 -22.58 -29.52 15.46
C PRO A 587 -23.19 -30.31 16.64
N THR A 588 -23.15 -31.64 16.58
CA THR A 588 -23.66 -32.52 17.66
C THR A 588 -22.65 -32.75 18.77
N GLU A 589 -21.39 -32.38 18.56
CA GLU A 589 -20.31 -32.57 19.53
C GLU A 589 -20.25 -31.41 20.53
N LYS A 590 -19.77 -31.71 21.74
CA LYS A 590 -19.66 -30.70 22.82
C LYS A 590 -18.42 -29.83 22.61
N THR A 591 -18.54 -28.53 22.84
CA THR A 591 -17.39 -27.63 22.99
C THR A 591 -16.75 -27.86 24.37
N ARG A 592 -15.42 -27.94 24.45
CA ARG A 592 -14.69 -28.22 25.71
C ARG A 592 -13.88 -27.00 26.15
N PHE A 593 -14.01 -26.64 27.41
CA PHE A 593 -13.23 -25.57 28.04
C PHE A 593 -12.21 -26.20 28.97
N TYR A 594 -10.96 -25.79 28.85
CA TYR A 594 -9.85 -26.19 29.70
C TYR A 594 -9.38 -24.97 30.50
N VAL A 595 -9.50 -25.04 31.82
CA VAL A 595 -8.96 -24.01 32.73
C VAL A 595 -7.60 -24.49 33.22
N ILE A 596 -6.55 -23.77 32.85
CA ILE A 596 -5.15 -24.14 33.09
C ILE A 596 -4.56 -23.14 34.08
N CYS A 597 -3.95 -23.62 35.18
CA CYS A 597 -3.21 -22.75 36.09
C CYS A 597 -1.93 -22.25 35.43
N LYS A 598 -1.77 -20.93 35.31
CA LYS A 598 -0.59 -20.30 34.68
C LYS A 598 0.72 -20.64 35.38
N ARG A 599 0.68 -20.81 36.71
CA ARG A 599 1.86 -21.10 37.51
C ARG A 599 2.38 -22.51 37.29
N THR A 600 1.49 -23.49 37.22
CA THR A 600 1.85 -24.92 37.22
C THR A 600 1.69 -25.59 35.86
N GLY A 601 0.94 -24.99 34.94
CA GLY A 601 0.57 -25.61 33.66
C GLY A 601 -0.46 -26.73 33.79
N HIS A 602 -0.97 -27.02 34.99
CA HIS A 602 -1.97 -28.06 35.21
C HIS A 602 -3.38 -27.61 34.84
N ILE A 603 -4.13 -28.49 34.21
CA ILE A 603 -5.56 -28.31 33.99
C ILE A 603 -6.27 -28.48 35.34
N VAL A 604 -6.87 -27.41 35.83
CA VAL A 604 -7.56 -27.37 37.12
C VAL A 604 -8.98 -27.88 37.00
N ASN A 605 -9.70 -27.49 35.94
CA ASN A 605 -11.04 -27.97 35.64
C ASN A 605 -11.28 -28.08 34.14
N LYS A 606 -12.31 -28.87 33.79
CA LYS A 606 -12.85 -28.99 32.44
C LYS A 606 -14.35 -28.73 32.46
N TYR A 607 -14.82 -27.97 31.49
CA TYR A 607 -16.24 -27.65 31.31
C TYR A 607 -16.68 -27.95 29.88
N TYR A 608 -17.98 -28.08 29.69
CA TYR A 608 -18.58 -28.47 28.42
C TYR A 608 -19.72 -27.53 28.08
N SER A 609 -19.99 -27.30 26.80
CA SER A 609 -21.21 -26.60 26.38
C SER A 609 -21.71 -27.17 25.06
N LYS A 610 -22.84 -26.67 24.57
CA LYS A 610 -23.31 -26.94 23.20
C LYS A 610 -22.28 -26.45 22.19
N ALA A 611 -22.30 -27.01 20.98
CA ALA A 611 -21.49 -26.51 19.88
C ALA A 611 -21.80 -25.02 19.62
N PHE A 612 -20.75 -24.24 19.45
CA PHE A 612 -20.76 -22.87 18.95
C PHE A 612 -19.40 -22.61 18.33
N PHE A 613 -19.27 -21.52 17.57
CA PHE A 613 -18.01 -21.10 16.99
C PHE A 613 -17.64 -19.70 17.48
N PHE A 614 -16.35 -19.37 17.56
CA PHE A 614 -15.91 -17.99 17.85
C PHE A 614 -14.53 -17.74 17.24
N PHE A 615 -14.29 -16.47 16.88
CA PHE A 615 -12.95 -15.99 16.56
C PHE A 615 -12.32 -15.34 17.80
N HIS A 616 -12.96 -14.30 18.32
CA HIS A 616 -12.34 -13.41 19.30
C HIS A 616 -12.89 -13.58 20.71
N MET A 617 -11.96 -13.80 21.64
CA MET A 617 -12.14 -13.58 23.07
C MET A 617 -12.24 -12.08 23.33
N ILE A 618 -13.21 -11.65 24.15
CA ILE A 618 -13.31 -10.25 24.60
C ILE A 618 -12.40 -10.05 25.81
N ASN A 619 -12.66 -10.80 26.90
CA ASN A 619 -11.84 -10.78 28.11
C ASN A 619 -12.14 -12.03 28.96
N SER A 620 -11.29 -12.31 29.94
CA SER A 620 -11.59 -13.26 31.02
C SER A 620 -11.11 -12.70 32.34
N TYR A 621 -11.81 -13.00 33.44
CA TYR A 621 -11.40 -12.56 34.78
C TYR A 621 -11.91 -13.46 35.88
N GLU A 622 -11.30 -13.35 37.05
CA GLU A 622 -11.66 -14.09 38.26
C GLU A 622 -12.53 -13.22 39.18
N ILE A 623 -13.60 -13.80 39.73
CA ILE A 623 -14.45 -13.15 40.75
C ILE A 623 -15.14 -14.19 41.63
N ASP A 624 -15.06 -14.02 42.95
CA ASP A 624 -15.75 -14.84 43.96
C ASP A 624 -15.69 -16.36 43.70
N GLY A 625 -14.51 -16.89 43.36
CA GLY A 625 -14.31 -18.32 43.08
C GLY A 625 -14.84 -18.81 41.73
N HIS A 626 -15.11 -17.89 40.80
CA HIS A 626 -15.52 -18.19 39.43
C HIS A 626 -14.57 -17.52 38.43
N ILE A 627 -14.49 -18.07 37.23
CA ILE A 627 -13.93 -17.40 36.06
C ILE A 627 -15.09 -16.95 35.18
N VAL A 628 -15.12 -15.68 34.80
CA VAL A 628 -16.00 -15.14 33.77
C VAL A 628 -15.20 -15.03 32.48
N THR A 629 -15.77 -15.52 31.38
CA THR A 629 -15.16 -15.50 30.04
C THR A 629 -16.17 -14.95 29.04
N ASP A 630 -15.83 -13.82 28.43
CA ASP A 630 -16.66 -13.14 27.44
C ASP A 630 -16.02 -13.28 26.06
N LEU A 631 -16.82 -13.63 25.04
CA LEU A 631 -16.35 -13.84 23.67
C LEU A 631 -17.41 -13.47 22.62
N MET A 632 -17.00 -13.38 21.36
CA MET A 632 -17.88 -13.16 20.21
C MET A 632 -18.30 -14.50 19.58
N ALA A 633 -19.46 -15.02 20.01
CA ALA A 633 -19.96 -16.33 19.57
C ALA A 633 -20.75 -16.25 18.25
N TYR A 634 -20.73 -17.36 17.52
CA TYR A 634 -21.53 -17.67 16.35
C TYR A 634 -22.26 -18.99 16.61
N ASP A 635 -23.42 -19.17 16.00
CA ASP A 635 -24.21 -20.39 16.16
C ASP A 635 -23.48 -21.61 15.55
N ASP A 636 -22.73 -21.39 14.47
CA ASP A 636 -21.89 -22.40 13.81
C ASP A 636 -20.71 -21.78 13.03
N ALA A 637 -19.90 -22.65 12.39
CA ALA A 637 -18.71 -22.27 11.64
C ALA A 637 -18.95 -21.79 10.19
N THR A 638 -20.22 -21.63 9.74
CA THR A 638 -20.53 -21.12 8.38
C THR A 638 -20.00 -19.70 8.13
N ILE A 639 -19.67 -18.96 9.20
CA ILE A 639 -19.02 -17.66 9.12
C ILE A 639 -17.73 -17.67 8.29
N LEU A 640 -17.01 -18.80 8.22
CA LEU A 640 -15.81 -18.96 7.39
C LEU A 640 -16.09 -18.84 5.88
N GLU A 641 -17.34 -19.02 5.44
CA GLU A 641 -17.75 -18.89 4.04
C GLU A 641 -18.07 -17.44 3.66
N LYS A 642 -18.36 -16.58 4.66
CA LYS A 642 -18.78 -15.18 4.47
C LYS A 642 -17.74 -14.31 3.78
N TRP A 643 -16.46 -14.69 3.88
CA TRP A 643 -15.33 -13.94 3.34
C TRP A 643 -14.77 -14.51 2.02
N ASP A 644 -15.57 -15.30 1.31
CA ASP A 644 -15.33 -15.59 -0.10
C ASP A 644 -15.30 -14.28 -0.91
N LEU A 645 -14.20 -14.04 -1.61
CA LEU A 645 -13.94 -12.76 -2.24
C LEU A 645 -14.91 -12.49 -3.39
N ASN A 646 -15.35 -13.53 -4.10
CA ASN A 646 -16.34 -13.39 -5.16
C ASN A 646 -17.72 -13.04 -4.56
N ALA A 647 -18.14 -13.71 -3.48
CA ALA A 647 -19.37 -13.35 -2.78
C ALA A 647 -19.33 -11.89 -2.27
N MET A 648 -18.23 -11.49 -1.62
CA MET A 648 -18.04 -10.13 -1.12
C MET A 648 -18.10 -9.08 -2.24
N ARG A 649 -17.43 -9.31 -3.38
CA ARG A 649 -17.43 -8.40 -4.54
C ARG A 649 -18.80 -8.27 -5.20
N ASN A 650 -19.62 -9.31 -5.12
CA ASN A 650 -21.00 -9.30 -5.61
C ASN A 650 -22.01 -8.90 -4.53
N ASN A 651 -21.55 -8.46 -3.35
CA ASN A 651 -22.40 -8.02 -2.25
C ASN A 651 -23.38 -9.11 -1.77
N ILE A 652 -22.96 -10.38 -1.84
CA ILE A 652 -23.71 -11.55 -1.37
C ILE A 652 -23.28 -11.81 0.08
N TYR A 653 -24.22 -11.74 1.03
CA TYR A 653 -23.96 -11.95 2.44
C TYR A 653 -25.01 -12.83 3.09
N ASP A 654 -24.59 -13.63 4.07
CA ASP A 654 -25.49 -14.34 4.98
C ASP A 654 -25.59 -13.57 6.30
N GLU A 655 -26.81 -13.17 6.65
CA GLU A 655 -27.12 -12.46 7.90
C GLU A 655 -27.63 -13.40 9.00
N ARG A 656 -27.77 -14.70 8.73
CA ARG A 656 -28.34 -15.65 9.70
C ARG A 656 -27.41 -15.94 10.88
N ASN A 657 -26.10 -15.85 10.68
CA ASN A 657 -25.08 -16.20 11.67
C ASN A 657 -24.16 -14.99 11.95
N GLN A 658 -24.60 -14.10 12.84
CA GLN A 658 -23.87 -12.90 13.23
C GLN A 658 -23.17 -13.08 14.58
N ALA A 659 -22.04 -12.39 14.76
CA ALA A 659 -21.33 -12.37 16.02
C ALA A 659 -22.21 -11.86 17.18
N GLN A 660 -22.24 -12.63 18.27
CA GLN A 660 -23.02 -12.38 19.47
C GLN A 660 -22.09 -12.29 20.69
N PRO A 661 -21.97 -11.12 21.34
CA PRO A 661 -21.30 -11.01 22.63
C PRO A 661 -21.93 -11.99 23.62
N THR A 662 -21.13 -12.89 24.16
CA THR A 662 -21.58 -14.07 24.91
C THR A 662 -20.69 -14.30 26.13
N ARG A 663 -21.32 -14.52 27.29
CA ARG A 663 -20.67 -14.74 28.58
C ARG A 663 -20.81 -16.19 29.03
N PHE A 664 -19.69 -16.81 29.39
CA PHE A 664 -19.62 -18.07 30.09
C PHE A 664 -19.05 -17.85 31.50
N ILE A 665 -19.56 -18.59 32.50
CA ILE A 665 -19.08 -18.50 33.89
C ILE A 665 -18.74 -19.90 34.39
N MET A 666 -17.52 -20.05 34.88
CA MET A 666 -16.92 -21.34 35.25
C MET A 666 -16.59 -21.35 36.76
N PRO A 667 -17.29 -22.14 37.58
CA PRO A 667 -16.99 -22.26 39.01
C PRO A 667 -15.67 -23.02 39.25
N LEU A 668 -14.73 -22.46 40.01
CA LEU A 668 -13.38 -23.03 40.21
C LEU A 668 -13.35 -24.17 41.22
N SER A 669 -14.16 -24.11 42.28
CA SER A 669 -14.16 -25.12 43.35
C SER A 669 -15.47 -25.91 43.32
N VAL A 670 -15.45 -27.06 42.64
CA VAL A 670 -16.61 -27.95 42.53
C VAL A 670 -16.23 -29.36 42.95
N ASN A 671 -16.90 -29.89 43.97
CA ASN A 671 -16.81 -31.31 44.31
C ASN A 671 -17.87 -32.10 43.53
N LEU A 672 -17.47 -32.74 42.43
CA LEU A 672 -18.38 -33.49 41.56
C LEU A 672 -19.05 -34.69 42.25
N ASN A 673 -18.44 -35.23 43.31
CA ASN A 673 -19.00 -36.36 44.06
C ASN A 673 -20.17 -35.91 44.96
N GLU A 674 -20.12 -34.69 45.48
CA GLU A 674 -21.11 -34.14 46.40
C GLU A 674 -22.15 -33.24 45.69
N SER A 675 -21.90 -32.86 44.44
CA SER A 675 -22.81 -31.99 43.68
C SER A 675 -24.02 -32.76 43.13
N GLU A 676 -25.22 -32.26 43.42
CA GLU A 676 -26.49 -32.77 42.90
C GLU A 676 -26.67 -32.38 41.41
N THR A 677 -27.01 -33.37 40.57
CA THR A 677 -27.23 -33.20 39.13
C THR A 677 -28.29 -32.13 38.87
N GLY A 678 -28.02 -31.22 37.93
CA GLY A 678 -28.95 -30.16 37.53
C GLY A 678 -28.92 -28.90 38.43
N THR A 679 -28.23 -28.94 39.57
CA THR A 679 -28.09 -27.74 40.43
C THR A 679 -27.16 -26.72 39.78
N ASN A 680 -27.57 -25.44 39.78
CA ASN A 680 -26.72 -24.37 39.30
C ASN A 680 -25.56 -24.12 40.28
N LEU A 681 -24.34 -24.16 39.77
CA LEU A 681 -23.11 -23.97 40.53
C LEU A 681 -22.65 -22.51 40.54
N ILE A 682 -23.23 -21.65 39.70
CA ILE A 682 -22.90 -20.23 39.65
C ILE A 682 -23.59 -19.51 40.82
N ARG A 683 -22.79 -18.80 41.62
CA ARG A 683 -23.26 -18.05 42.81
C ARG A 683 -23.22 -16.54 42.63
N LEU A 684 -22.81 -16.06 41.46
CA LEU A 684 -22.75 -14.63 41.17
C LEU A 684 -24.17 -14.05 41.00
N PRO A 685 -24.44 -12.84 41.51
CA PRO A 685 -25.74 -12.19 41.32
C PRO A 685 -25.92 -11.69 39.88
N GLN A 686 -27.18 -11.53 39.45
CA GLN A 686 -27.54 -10.80 38.22
C GLN A 686 -26.90 -11.32 36.92
N THR A 687 -26.88 -12.65 36.74
CA THR A 687 -26.41 -13.34 35.54
C THR A 687 -27.47 -14.32 35.04
N GLU A 688 -27.57 -14.47 33.72
CA GLU A 688 -28.40 -15.49 33.06
C GLU A 688 -27.59 -16.74 32.69
N ALA A 689 -26.27 -16.74 32.91
CA ALA A 689 -25.43 -17.91 32.69
C ALA A 689 -25.68 -18.99 33.76
N TYR A 690 -25.60 -20.26 33.35
CA TYR A 690 -25.78 -21.43 34.22
C TYR A 690 -24.59 -22.39 34.08
N ALA A 691 -24.21 -23.03 35.18
CA ALA A 691 -23.28 -24.16 35.17
C ALA A 691 -23.88 -25.30 35.99
N THR A 692 -24.18 -26.44 35.37
CA THR A 692 -24.83 -27.57 36.06
C THR A 692 -24.02 -28.85 35.91
N VAL A 693 -24.07 -29.72 36.91
CA VAL A 693 -23.51 -31.07 36.77
C VAL A 693 -24.51 -31.93 36.00
N ASN A 694 -24.06 -32.58 34.92
CA ASN A 694 -24.88 -33.51 34.14
C ASN A 694 -24.75 -34.96 34.64
N ALA A 695 -25.52 -35.89 34.05
CA ALA A 695 -25.51 -37.31 34.41
C ALA A 695 -24.14 -38.00 34.20
N GLU A 696 -23.30 -37.46 33.32
CA GLU A 696 -21.94 -37.96 33.06
C GLU A 696 -20.90 -37.39 34.03
N LYS A 697 -21.33 -36.67 35.09
CA LYS A 697 -20.47 -35.95 36.04
C LYS A 697 -19.57 -34.90 35.37
N HIS A 698 -20.04 -34.31 34.27
CA HIS A 698 -19.43 -33.15 33.63
C HIS A 698 -20.12 -31.85 34.08
N ILE A 699 -19.37 -30.75 34.16
CA ILE A 699 -19.95 -29.42 34.37
C ILE A 699 -20.32 -28.84 33.01
N PHE A 700 -21.62 -28.65 32.78
CA PHE A 700 -22.17 -28.14 31.55
C PHE A 700 -22.54 -26.66 31.69
N LEU A 701 -22.00 -25.83 30.82
CA LEU A 701 -22.19 -24.39 30.78
C LEU A 701 -23.30 -24.03 29.81
N THR A 702 -24.15 -23.11 30.23
CA THR A 702 -25.08 -22.37 29.37
C THR A 702 -24.69 -20.90 29.44
N SER A 703 -24.49 -20.30 28.28
CA SER A 703 -24.04 -18.91 28.20
C SER A 703 -25.17 -17.91 28.36
N GLU A 704 -24.78 -16.69 28.68
CA GLU A 704 -25.62 -15.50 28.67
C GLU A 704 -25.28 -14.63 27.45
N LYS A 705 -26.30 -14.05 26.81
CA LYS A 705 -26.09 -13.08 25.72
C LYS A 705 -25.92 -11.68 26.31
N MET A 706 -24.82 -11.01 25.96
CA MET A 706 -24.41 -9.72 26.53
C MET A 706 -24.86 -8.51 25.70
N GLY A 707 -25.97 -8.60 24.98
CA GLY A 707 -26.49 -7.54 24.12
C GLY A 707 -26.99 -8.08 22.78
N ARG A 708 -27.18 -7.20 21.80
CA ARG A 708 -27.60 -7.57 20.44
C ARG A 708 -26.38 -7.99 19.59
N SER A 709 -26.56 -8.97 18.70
CA SER A 709 -25.58 -9.41 17.72
C SER A 709 -25.30 -8.39 16.60
N GLY A 710 -24.18 -8.55 15.89
CA GLY A 710 -23.90 -7.81 14.65
C GLY A 710 -22.69 -6.88 14.69
N PHE A 711 -21.78 -7.04 15.66
CA PHE A 711 -20.45 -6.40 15.62
C PHE A 711 -19.39 -7.37 16.12
N GLU A 712 -18.15 -7.14 15.71
CA GLU A 712 -16.99 -8.02 15.91
C GLU A 712 -15.73 -7.19 16.17
N LEU A 713 -14.55 -7.79 16.08
CA LEU A 713 -13.23 -7.23 16.34
C LEU A 713 -13.19 -6.56 17.71
N PRO A 714 -13.47 -7.32 18.79
CA PRO A 714 -13.60 -6.75 20.11
C PRO A 714 -12.27 -6.20 20.62
N THR A 715 -12.34 -5.06 21.30
CA THR A 715 -11.26 -4.50 22.10
C THR A 715 -11.78 -4.01 23.44
N ILE A 716 -10.88 -3.84 24.41
CA ILE A 716 -11.16 -3.32 25.74
C ILE A 716 -10.03 -2.34 26.11
N ASN A 717 -10.09 -1.74 27.30
CA ASN A 717 -8.92 -1.11 27.91
C ASN A 717 -7.90 -2.18 28.35
N TYR A 718 -7.25 -2.80 27.35
CA TYR A 718 -6.48 -4.04 27.50
C TYR A 718 -5.31 -3.87 28.47
N GLN A 719 -4.59 -2.75 28.40
CA GLN A 719 -3.44 -2.47 29.26
C GLN A 719 -3.78 -2.47 30.75
N ASN A 720 -5.00 -2.07 31.12
CA ASN A 720 -5.41 -1.91 32.52
C ASN A 720 -6.36 -3.01 33.00
N PHE A 721 -7.15 -3.60 32.10
CA PHE A 721 -8.28 -4.48 32.45
C PHE A 721 -8.24 -5.88 31.81
N ASN A 722 -7.26 -6.20 30.96
CA ASN A 722 -7.12 -7.58 30.49
C ASN A 722 -6.84 -8.53 31.68
N GLY A 723 -7.56 -9.64 31.75
CA GLY A 723 -7.45 -10.58 32.87
C GLY A 723 -8.18 -10.15 34.15
N LYS A 724 -8.81 -8.97 34.16
CA LYS A 724 -9.45 -8.34 35.33
C LYS A 724 -10.92 -8.01 35.05
N GLN A 725 -11.70 -7.86 36.12
CA GLN A 725 -13.09 -7.44 36.00
C GLN A 725 -13.18 -6.07 35.31
N TYR A 726 -14.10 -5.95 34.37
CA TYR A 726 -14.22 -4.82 33.44
C TYR A 726 -15.69 -4.57 33.11
N ARG A 727 -15.98 -3.45 32.45
CA ARG A 727 -17.32 -2.96 32.15
C ARG A 727 -17.54 -2.65 30.67
N PHE A 728 -16.52 -2.30 29.90
CA PHE A 728 -16.68 -1.81 28.54
C PHE A 728 -15.94 -2.67 27.51
N CYS A 729 -16.68 -3.09 26.49
CA CYS A 729 -16.17 -3.72 25.28
C CYS A 729 -16.48 -2.83 24.09
N TYR A 730 -15.56 -2.75 23.13
CA TYR A 730 -15.74 -1.99 21.90
C TYR A 730 -15.55 -2.89 20.69
N GLY A 731 -16.15 -2.57 19.55
CA GLY A 731 -15.96 -3.35 18.33
C GLY A 731 -16.53 -2.66 17.09
N SER A 732 -16.47 -3.33 15.95
CA SER A 732 -16.90 -2.80 14.66
C SER A 732 -17.90 -3.71 13.93
N GLY A 733 -18.84 -3.10 13.22
CA GLY A 733 -19.76 -3.77 12.30
C GLY A 733 -19.23 -3.92 10.87
N VAL A 734 -17.90 -3.88 10.64
CA VAL A 734 -17.28 -3.85 9.30
C VAL A 734 -17.70 -4.99 8.37
N PHE A 735 -17.90 -6.19 8.90
CA PHE A 735 -18.28 -7.38 8.13
C PHE A 735 -19.78 -7.68 8.23
N GLU A 736 -20.55 -6.78 8.84
CA GLU A 736 -21.96 -7.02 9.15
C GLU A 736 -22.87 -6.11 8.33
N ARG A 737 -23.99 -6.68 7.88
CA ARG A 737 -25.03 -5.98 7.12
C ARG A 737 -26.32 -5.77 7.91
N GLY A 738 -26.36 -6.26 9.15
CA GLY A 738 -27.48 -6.09 10.07
C GLY A 738 -27.49 -4.76 10.82
N TYR A 739 -28.03 -4.76 12.04
CA TYR A 739 -28.33 -3.54 12.79
C TYR A 739 -27.13 -2.61 13.06
N TYR A 740 -25.94 -3.17 13.26
CA TYR A 740 -24.71 -2.42 13.54
C TYR A 740 -23.80 -2.28 12.30
N ALA A 741 -24.32 -2.50 11.09
CA ALA A 741 -23.57 -2.22 9.87
C ALA A 741 -22.95 -0.82 9.90
N ASN A 742 -21.72 -0.69 9.37
CA ASN A 742 -21.03 0.58 9.21
C ASN A 742 -20.86 1.38 10.53
N SER A 743 -20.76 0.69 11.68
CA SER A 743 -20.68 1.34 12.98
C SER A 743 -19.50 0.88 13.82
N VAL A 744 -19.03 1.75 14.71
CA VAL A 744 -18.18 1.41 15.85
C VAL A 744 -19.09 1.36 17.08
N CYS A 745 -18.99 0.32 17.88
CA CYS A 745 -19.87 0.03 19.02
C CYS A 745 -19.10 0.10 20.34
N LYS A 746 -19.78 0.57 21.39
CA LYS A 746 -19.38 0.49 22.81
C LYS A 746 -20.47 -0.23 23.57
N LEU A 747 -20.18 -1.44 24.03
CA LEU A 747 -21.04 -2.28 24.85
C LEU A 747 -20.69 -2.10 26.34
N ASN A 748 -21.70 -1.77 27.15
CA ASN A 748 -21.61 -1.83 28.60
C ASN A 748 -21.99 -3.24 29.07
N MET A 749 -21.02 -4.01 29.54
CA MET A 749 -21.14 -5.40 29.98
C MET A 749 -22.02 -5.58 31.24
N GLN A 750 -22.35 -4.49 31.94
CA GLN A 750 -23.26 -4.55 33.08
C GLN A 750 -24.71 -4.26 32.68
N THR A 751 -24.95 -3.25 31.85
CA THR A 751 -26.32 -2.84 31.45
C THR A 751 -26.80 -3.50 30.15
N LYS A 752 -25.89 -4.15 29.40
CA LYS A 752 -26.10 -4.69 28.04
C LYS A 752 -26.46 -3.62 26.99
N GLU A 753 -26.33 -2.35 27.33
CA GLU A 753 -26.59 -1.23 26.42
C GLU A 753 -25.42 -0.99 25.47
N VAL A 754 -25.74 -0.65 24.22
CA VAL A 754 -24.75 -0.37 23.18
C VAL A 754 -24.89 1.08 22.71
N SER A 755 -23.82 1.85 22.87
CA SER A 755 -23.64 3.13 22.20
C SER A 755 -22.96 2.90 20.85
N ARG A 756 -23.29 3.69 19.82
CA ARG A 756 -22.68 3.53 18.50
C ARG A 756 -22.34 4.87 17.85
N TRP A 757 -21.18 4.91 17.20
CA TRP A 757 -20.89 5.85 16.13
C TRP A 757 -21.26 5.17 14.81
N HIS A 758 -21.93 5.88 13.91
CA HIS A 758 -22.40 5.29 12.64
C HIS A 758 -21.90 6.14 11.46
N GLY A 759 -21.22 5.48 10.53
CA GLY A 759 -20.81 6.07 9.25
C GLY A 759 -21.95 6.12 8.25
N THR A 760 -21.67 6.64 7.06
CA THR A 760 -22.59 6.55 5.91
C THR A 760 -22.66 5.10 5.36
N GLU A 761 -23.57 4.85 4.42
CA GLU A 761 -23.67 3.55 3.72
C GLU A 761 -22.39 3.17 2.96
N THR A 762 -21.56 4.18 2.64
CA THR A 762 -20.31 4.08 1.88
C THR A 762 -19.08 3.98 2.77
N GLN A 763 -19.24 4.06 4.10
CA GLN A 763 -18.17 4.12 5.07
C GLN A 763 -18.10 2.83 5.91
N TYR A 764 -16.90 2.28 6.00
CA TYR A 764 -16.61 0.97 6.56
C TYR A 764 -15.54 1.11 7.65
N PRO A 765 -15.93 1.26 8.93
CA PRO A 765 -14.98 1.37 10.03
C PRO A 765 -14.31 0.01 10.29
N GLY A 766 -12.99 -0.08 10.35
CA GLY A 766 -12.27 -1.28 10.77
C GLY A 766 -12.32 -1.50 12.28
N GLU A 767 -11.53 -2.46 12.79
CA GLU A 767 -11.28 -2.62 14.22
C GLU A 767 -10.92 -1.28 14.87
N CYS A 768 -11.53 -1.01 16.03
CA CYS A 768 -11.16 0.08 16.89
C CYS A 768 -10.12 -0.36 17.92
N ILE A 769 -9.19 0.52 18.28
CA ILE A 769 -8.25 0.30 19.38
C ILE A 769 -8.52 1.36 20.46
N PHE A 770 -8.70 0.91 21.70
CA PHE A 770 -8.82 1.79 22.86
C PHE A 770 -7.42 2.20 23.35
N ILE A 771 -7.25 3.50 23.59
CA ILE A 771 -6.03 4.10 24.14
C ILE A 771 -6.42 4.88 25.39
N ALA A 772 -6.01 4.38 26.55
CA ALA A 772 -6.27 5.04 27.82
C ALA A 772 -5.57 6.40 27.89
N ARG A 773 -6.17 7.39 28.55
CA ARG A 773 -5.43 8.60 28.90
C ARG A 773 -4.30 8.21 29.89
N PRO A 774 -3.05 8.68 29.70
CA PRO A 774 -1.98 8.43 30.67
C PRO A 774 -2.39 8.84 32.08
N GLY A 775 -2.27 7.92 33.05
CA GLY A 775 -2.66 8.14 34.44
C GLY A 775 -4.17 8.03 34.73
N SER A 776 -5.00 7.67 33.76
CA SER A 776 -6.43 7.43 33.98
C SER A 776 -6.67 6.27 34.94
N ILE A 777 -7.69 6.43 35.79
CA ILE A 777 -8.22 5.40 36.69
C ILE A 777 -9.59 4.87 36.23
N GLU A 778 -10.29 5.60 35.36
CA GLU A 778 -11.58 5.18 34.83
C GLU A 778 -11.37 4.28 33.60
N GLU A 779 -12.19 3.24 33.47
CA GLU A 779 -12.01 2.24 32.43
C GLU A 779 -12.14 2.80 31.01
N ASP A 780 -13.04 3.76 30.80
CA ASP A 780 -13.37 4.38 29.53
C ASP A 780 -12.83 5.81 29.36
N ASP A 781 -11.98 6.33 30.26
CA ASP A 781 -11.29 7.61 30.04
C ASP A 781 -10.06 7.41 29.15
N GLY A 782 -10.25 7.77 27.88
CA GLY A 782 -9.30 7.60 26.80
C GLY A 782 -9.94 7.92 25.45
N ILE A 783 -9.36 7.41 24.38
CA ILE A 783 -9.91 7.54 23.02
C ILE A 783 -10.04 6.17 22.35
N LEU A 784 -10.89 6.09 21.32
CA LEU A 784 -10.86 5.01 20.34
C LEU A 784 -10.40 5.51 18.98
N LEU A 785 -9.51 4.74 18.36
CA LEU A 785 -9.06 4.94 16.99
C LEU A 785 -9.58 3.84 16.08
N SER A 786 -10.23 4.20 14.98
CA SER A 786 -10.61 3.26 13.92
C SER A 786 -10.28 3.83 12.54
N ILE A 787 -9.85 2.99 11.61
CA ILE A 787 -9.68 3.39 10.20
C ILE A 787 -11.01 3.20 9.49
N VAL A 788 -11.54 4.26 8.91
CA VAL A 788 -12.77 4.20 8.12
C VAL A 788 -12.41 4.25 6.64
N LEU A 789 -12.78 3.19 5.92
CA LEU A 789 -12.64 3.12 4.47
C LEU A 789 -13.91 3.60 3.78
N SER A 790 -13.73 4.24 2.64
CA SER A 790 -14.83 4.73 1.80
C SER A 790 -14.89 3.88 0.54
N SER A 791 -16.08 3.42 0.17
CA SER A 791 -16.29 2.70 -1.09
C SER A 791 -16.39 3.63 -2.31
N ILE A 792 -16.50 4.95 -2.08
CA ILE A 792 -16.54 5.97 -3.12
C ILE A 792 -15.15 6.61 -3.25
N GLU A 793 -14.59 6.59 -4.45
CA GLU A 793 -13.22 7.10 -4.72
C GLU A 793 -13.05 8.60 -4.41
N SER A 794 -14.12 9.39 -4.54
CA SER A 794 -14.11 10.83 -4.19
C SER A 794 -14.20 11.10 -2.69
N GLU A 795 -14.54 10.10 -1.87
CA GLU A 795 -14.58 10.24 -0.40
C GLU A 795 -13.24 9.78 0.19
N PRO A 796 -12.63 10.57 1.10
CA PRO A 796 -11.36 10.19 1.70
C PRO A 796 -11.58 9.04 2.69
N HIS A 797 -10.65 8.10 2.72
CA HIS A 797 -10.44 7.27 3.91
C HIS A 797 -10.02 8.18 5.08
N PHE A 798 -10.34 7.82 6.32
CA PHE A 798 -9.95 8.64 7.46
C PHE A 798 -9.68 7.83 8.71
N VAL A 799 -8.88 8.40 9.61
CA VAL A 799 -8.75 7.92 11.00
C VAL A 799 -9.81 8.61 11.83
N LEU A 800 -10.74 7.83 12.39
CA LEU A 800 -11.78 8.27 13.31
C LEU A 800 -11.23 8.27 14.74
N ILE A 801 -11.50 9.35 15.48
CA ILE A 801 -11.14 9.48 16.90
C ILE A 801 -12.40 9.73 17.71
N LEU A 802 -12.78 8.78 18.57
CA LEU A 802 -13.92 8.89 19.48
C LEU A 802 -13.44 9.10 20.91
N ASP A 803 -14.19 9.88 21.68
CA ASP A 803 -14.03 9.94 23.13
C ASP A 803 -14.46 8.61 23.76
N GLY A 804 -13.65 8.04 24.64
CA GLY A 804 -13.97 6.76 25.27
C GLY A 804 -15.24 6.81 26.12
N LYS A 805 -15.51 7.93 26.80
CA LYS A 805 -16.58 8.06 27.80
C LYS A 805 -17.91 8.45 27.17
N SER A 806 -17.95 9.59 26.49
CA SER A 806 -19.16 10.09 25.81
C SER A 806 -19.47 9.35 24.51
N PHE A 807 -18.48 8.68 23.93
CA PHE A 807 -18.55 8.02 22.63
C PHE A 807 -18.89 8.98 21.46
N THR A 808 -18.61 10.27 21.65
CA THR A 808 -18.73 11.29 20.60
C THR A 808 -17.46 11.39 19.77
N GLU A 809 -17.59 11.77 18.51
CA GLU A 809 -16.43 12.02 17.65
C GLU A 809 -15.68 13.29 18.07
N LEU A 810 -14.40 13.12 18.43
CA LEU A 810 -13.50 14.20 18.80
C LEU A 810 -12.81 14.82 17.59
N ALA A 811 -12.39 13.97 16.65
CA ALA A 811 -11.72 14.39 15.42
C ALA A 811 -11.78 13.31 14.34
N ARG A 812 -11.56 13.74 13.09
CA ARG A 812 -11.19 12.85 11.98
C ARG A 812 -10.02 13.39 11.17
N ALA A 813 -9.09 12.50 10.82
CA ALA A 813 -7.92 12.82 10.03
C ALA A 813 -8.05 12.18 8.63
N ASN A 814 -8.26 13.01 7.60
CA ASN A 814 -8.48 12.53 6.24
C ASN A 814 -7.15 12.09 5.61
N LEU A 815 -7.16 10.89 5.04
CA LEU A 815 -6.05 10.30 4.30
C LEU A 815 -6.21 10.69 2.82
N LEU A 816 -5.20 11.32 2.24
CA LEU A 816 -5.28 11.88 0.88
C LEU A 816 -5.54 10.78 -0.16
N CYS A 817 -6.61 10.90 -0.95
CA CYS A 817 -6.90 9.99 -2.05
C CYS A 817 -5.72 9.95 -3.05
N GLY A 818 -5.31 8.75 -3.45
CA GLY A 818 -4.26 8.53 -4.46
C GLY A 818 -2.82 8.53 -3.93
N VAL A 819 -2.59 8.70 -2.62
CA VAL A 819 -1.25 8.62 -2.01
C VAL A 819 -1.20 7.40 -1.08
N GLY A 820 -0.70 6.28 -1.59
CA GLY A 820 -0.62 5.01 -0.85
C GLY A 820 -1.93 4.21 -0.83
N GLN A 821 -1.83 2.88 -0.72
CA GLN A 821 -2.98 2.00 -0.53
C GLN A 821 -3.22 1.79 0.97
N ILE A 822 -4.47 1.91 1.41
CA ILE A 822 -4.91 1.56 2.75
C ILE A 822 -5.82 0.34 2.61
N PRO A 823 -5.40 -0.84 3.10
CA PRO A 823 -6.21 -2.04 3.05
C PRO A 823 -7.28 -2.00 4.16
N PRO A 824 -8.32 -2.83 4.07
CA PRO A 824 -9.14 -3.20 5.23
C PRO A 824 -8.25 -3.96 6.23
N THR A 825 -7.59 -3.24 7.14
CA THR A 825 -6.73 -3.83 8.17
C THR A 825 -7.56 -4.63 9.17
N ILE A 826 -7.05 -5.78 9.60
CA ILE A 826 -7.72 -6.67 10.56
C ILE A 826 -7.37 -6.26 11.99
N HIS A 827 -6.11 -6.47 12.40
CA HIS A 827 -5.64 -6.16 13.76
C HIS A 827 -4.44 -5.22 13.77
N GLY A 828 -4.19 -4.62 14.93
CA GLY A 828 -3.03 -3.77 15.15
C GLY A 828 -2.63 -3.62 16.61
N VAL A 829 -1.51 -2.94 16.80
CA VAL A 829 -0.99 -2.56 18.11
C VAL A 829 -0.64 -1.08 18.12
N PHE A 830 -0.68 -0.47 19.30
CA PHE A 830 -0.21 0.89 19.49
C PHE A 830 0.95 0.94 20.49
N THR A 831 1.66 2.06 20.49
CA THR A 831 2.75 2.34 21.44
C THR A 831 2.80 3.85 21.65
N TYR A 832 2.91 4.30 22.91
CA TYR A 832 3.15 5.71 23.20
C TYR A 832 4.54 6.10 22.69
N LEU A 833 4.66 7.27 22.05
CA LEU A 833 5.95 7.68 21.49
C LEU A 833 7.01 7.91 22.57
N ASP A 834 6.60 8.19 23.80
CA ASP A 834 7.52 8.33 24.93
C ASP A 834 8.09 6.99 25.42
N GLU A 835 7.47 5.85 25.07
CA GLU A 835 8.05 4.50 25.31
C GLU A 835 9.12 4.11 24.28
N LEU A 836 9.27 4.88 23.19
CA LEU A 836 10.22 4.59 22.10
C LEU A 836 11.53 5.38 22.22
N LYS A 837 11.59 6.33 23.16
CA LYS A 837 12.78 7.11 23.50
C LYS A 837 13.56 6.38 24.56
#